data_AF-A0A8R7TWW6-F1
#
_entry.id   AF-A0A8R7TWW6-F1
#
_cell.length_a   1.000
_cell.length_b   1.000
_cell.length_c   1.000
_cell.angle_alpha   90.00
_cell.angle_beta   90.00
_cell.angle_gamma   90.00
#
_symmetry.space_group_name_H-M   'P 1'
#
loop_
_entity.id
_entity.type
_entity.pdbx_description
1 polymer ?
#
loop_
_entity_poly.entity_id
_entity_poly.type
_entity_poly.pdbx_seq_one_letter_code
_entity_poly.pdbx_strand_id
1 'polypeptide(L)'
;MERARRLASRALLRRLLAASSSATSPAPSRGVSTLAPKPAAGSRPRARPAHQYTPGRPVSVSALQPSDTFPRRHNSATPAEQAVMASECGFNTLDALIDATVPAAIRAPPMQFTGKFDAGFTESQMLEHMAHLASMNKTYKSFIGMGYYNTHIPAVILRNLMENPAWYTQYTPYQAEIAQGRLESLLNYQTMVADLTGLPMSNASLLDEATAAAEAMAMCLGIVKSKKKTFLIASNCHPQTIDICQTRATGFDINVVVSAAKDFDYSSGDVCGVLVQYPGTEGEVLDYAEFVKDAHAHGVKVVMATDLLALTTLRPPGEIGADIAVGSAQRFGVPMGYGGPHAAFLATSQEYKRLMPGRIIGVSVDSSGKPALRMAMQTREQHIRRDKATSNICTAQALLANMAAMYAVYHGPAGLKAIADRVHGLAGTFAHGLKKLGTVTVQELPYFDTVKITCADANAIAEEARKNEMNLRVVDANTITVAFDETTTLEDVDKLFKVFSGGKPVDFTAESIAPEVSSSIPPSLVRDSPYLTHPIFSMYHTEHELLRYLHKLQSKDLSLCHSMIPLGSCTMKLNATVEMMPVTDPKFANMHPFAPIDQAAGYHEMFDNLGDLLNTITGFDSFSLQPNAGASGEYAGLMVIRAYHKARGDHHRNVCIIPVSAHGTNPASAAMCGMKIVAVGTDAKGNINIEELRKAAEANKDNLSALMVTYPSTHGVYEEGIDEICRIIHENGGQVYMDGANMNAQVGLTSPGFIGADVCHLNLHKTFCIPI
;
A
#
# COMPACT_ATOMS: atom_id res chain seq x y z
N MET A 1 -40.09 -22.40 4.96
CA MET A 1 -39.29 -22.31 3.71
C MET A 1 -40.00 -22.85 2.47
N GLU A 2 -40.68 -24.00 2.53
CA GLU A 2 -41.31 -24.62 1.34
C GLU A 2 -42.47 -23.79 0.73
N ARG A 3 -43.23 -23.07 1.57
CA ARG A 3 -44.29 -22.15 1.15
C ARG A 3 -43.75 -20.93 0.37
N ALA A 4 -42.55 -20.45 0.73
CA ALA A 4 -41.89 -19.35 0.04
C ALA A 4 -41.37 -19.78 -1.35
N ARG A 5 -40.83 -21.01 -1.47
CA ARG A 5 -40.46 -21.59 -2.77
C ARG A 5 -41.66 -21.72 -3.72
N ARG A 6 -42.82 -22.19 -3.23
CA ARG A 6 -44.04 -22.34 -4.07
C ARG A 6 -44.59 -20.99 -4.55
N LEU A 7 -44.46 -19.92 -3.76
CA LEU A 7 -44.85 -18.57 -4.16
C LEU A 7 -43.92 -17.98 -5.23
N ALA A 8 -42.61 -18.19 -5.10
CA ALA A 8 -41.62 -17.76 -6.09
C ALA A 8 -41.79 -18.48 -7.43
N SER A 9 -42.05 -19.80 -7.42
CA SER A 9 -42.27 -20.57 -8.65
C SER A 9 -43.56 -20.18 -9.39
N ARG A 10 -44.63 -19.80 -8.67
CA ARG A 10 -45.87 -19.29 -9.29
C ARG A 10 -45.72 -17.90 -9.91
N ALA A 11 -44.90 -17.04 -9.31
CA ALA A 11 -44.58 -15.71 -9.86
C ALA A 11 -43.74 -15.83 -11.15
N LEU A 12 -42.78 -16.77 -11.18
CA LEU A 12 -41.98 -17.04 -12.37
C LEU A 12 -42.82 -17.60 -13.54
N LEU A 13 -43.74 -18.52 -13.23
CA LEU A 13 -44.62 -19.14 -14.23
C LEU A 13 -45.58 -18.11 -14.86
N ARG A 14 -46.09 -17.15 -14.08
CA ARG A 14 -46.92 -16.04 -14.60
C ARG A 14 -46.14 -15.10 -15.53
N ARG A 15 -44.86 -14.83 -15.26
CA ARG A 15 -44.00 -14.02 -16.13
C ARG A 15 -43.68 -14.73 -17.46
N LEU A 16 -43.45 -16.04 -17.41
CA LEU A 16 -43.17 -16.83 -18.62
C LEU A 16 -44.41 -16.98 -19.53
N LEU A 17 -45.62 -17.07 -18.97
CA LEU A 17 -46.86 -17.13 -19.74
C LEU A 17 -47.30 -15.77 -20.33
N ALA A 18 -46.88 -14.65 -19.72
CA ALA A 18 -47.13 -13.32 -20.29
C ALA A 18 -46.22 -13.02 -21.49
N ALA A 19 -45.00 -13.56 -21.50
CA ALA A 19 -44.00 -13.34 -22.55
C ALA A 19 -44.26 -14.15 -23.85
N SER A 20 -45.16 -15.14 -23.83
CA SER A 20 -45.43 -16.00 -24.99
C SER A 20 -46.53 -15.48 -25.94
N SER A 21 -47.00 -14.25 -25.78
CA SER A 21 -48.13 -13.70 -26.57
C SER A 21 -47.77 -12.65 -27.62
N SER A 22 -46.48 -12.38 -27.88
CA SER A 22 -46.06 -11.50 -28.98
C SER A 22 -44.88 -12.09 -29.74
N ALA A 23 -45.17 -12.88 -30.77
CA ALA A 23 -44.19 -13.32 -31.76
C ALA A 23 -44.67 -12.94 -33.16
N THR A 24 -43.98 -11.99 -33.80
CA THR A 24 -44.02 -11.76 -35.25
C THR A 24 -42.63 -12.06 -35.81
N SER A 25 -42.60 -12.93 -36.82
CA SER A 25 -41.41 -13.56 -37.41
C SER A 25 -40.51 -12.60 -38.20
N PRO A 26 -39.18 -12.80 -38.22
CA PRO A 26 -38.29 -12.16 -39.19
C PRO A 26 -37.99 -13.09 -40.39
N ALA A 27 -37.97 -12.54 -41.60
CA ALA A 27 -37.48 -13.19 -42.81
C ALA A 27 -35.98 -12.89 -43.03
N PRO A 28 -35.22 -13.76 -43.74
CA PRO A 28 -33.76 -13.75 -43.70
C PRO A 28 -33.13 -12.94 -44.85
N SER A 29 -31.96 -12.36 -44.60
CA SER A 29 -31.09 -11.82 -45.66
C SER A 29 -29.71 -12.50 -45.63
N ARG A 30 -29.34 -13.13 -46.74
CA ARG A 30 -27.97 -13.56 -47.06
C ARG A 30 -27.49 -12.85 -48.34
N GLY A 31 -26.33 -12.20 -48.22
CA GLY A 31 -25.18 -12.15 -49.13
C GLY A 31 -25.31 -11.99 -50.65
N VAL A 32 -24.78 -10.84 -51.12
CA VAL A 32 -23.83 -10.59 -52.23
C VAL A 32 -24.06 -11.24 -53.61
N SER A 33 -24.19 -10.42 -54.67
CA SER A 33 -23.23 -10.37 -55.81
C SER A 33 -23.64 -9.35 -56.89
N THR A 34 -22.62 -8.93 -57.63
CA THR A 34 -22.47 -7.93 -58.70
C THR A 34 -23.31 -8.13 -59.97
N LEU A 35 -23.66 -7.03 -60.65
CA LEU A 35 -23.25 -6.69 -62.03
C LEU A 35 -24.15 -5.57 -62.62
N ALA A 36 -23.51 -4.60 -63.28
CA ALA A 36 -24.14 -3.46 -63.94
C ALA A 36 -25.00 -3.85 -65.15
N PRO A 37 -25.92 -2.97 -65.59
CA PRO A 37 -25.96 -2.66 -67.01
C PRO A 37 -26.08 -1.16 -67.36
N LYS A 38 -25.60 -0.88 -68.57
CA LYS A 38 -25.56 0.39 -69.32
C LYS A 38 -26.91 1.15 -69.39
N PRO A 39 -26.91 2.48 -69.59
CA PRO A 39 -28.12 3.25 -69.79
C PRO A 39 -28.60 3.19 -71.24
N ALA A 40 -29.92 3.07 -71.44
CA ALA A 40 -30.58 3.35 -72.70
C ALA A 40 -30.88 4.86 -72.82
N ALA A 41 -30.79 5.35 -74.05
CA ALA A 41 -30.85 6.75 -74.43
C ALA A 41 -32.24 7.40 -74.25
N GLY A 42 -32.22 8.72 -74.04
CA GLY A 42 -33.28 9.61 -74.50
C GLY A 42 -34.08 10.33 -73.42
N SER A 43 -33.56 11.45 -72.91
CA SER A 43 -34.36 12.68 -72.73
C SER A 43 -33.45 13.87 -72.43
N ARG A 44 -33.72 15.00 -73.09
CA ARG A 44 -32.98 16.26 -72.96
C ARG A 44 -33.01 16.77 -71.50
N PRO A 45 -31.89 17.26 -70.93
CA PRO A 45 -31.95 17.89 -69.62
C PRO A 45 -32.58 19.30 -69.79
N ARG A 46 -33.69 19.53 -69.10
CA ARG A 46 -34.14 20.87 -68.73
C ARG A 46 -33.04 21.52 -67.89
N ALA A 47 -32.80 22.81 -68.12
CA ALA A 47 -31.85 23.63 -67.39
C ALA A 47 -31.97 23.41 -65.86
N ARG A 48 -30.86 23.05 -65.21
CA ARG A 48 -30.78 22.99 -63.75
C ARG A 48 -30.98 24.40 -63.19
N PRO A 49 -31.86 24.61 -62.20
CA PRO A 49 -31.87 25.87 -61.47
C PRO A 49 -30.54 26.00 -60.72
N ALA A 50 -30.01 27.21 -60.66
CA ALA A 50 -28.80 27.55 -59.93
C ALA A 50 -28.82 26.91 -58.53
N HIS A 51 -27.69 26.33 -58.12
CA HIS A 51 -27.49 25.81 -56.77
C HIS A 51 -27.99 26.84 -55.75
N GLN A 52 -29.13 26.55 -55.11
CA GLN A 52 -29.52 27.26 -53.90
C GLN A 52 -28.41 27.00 -52.89
N TYR A 53 -27.68 28.06 -52.56
CA TYR A 53 -26.68 28.05 -51.50
C TYR A 53 -27.44 27.82 -50.20
N THR A 54 -27.44 26.58 -49.70
CA THR A 54 -27.96 26.29 -48.36
C THR A 54 -27.08 27.06 -47.38
N PRO A 55 -27.62 28.00 -46.59
CA PRO A 55 -26.81 28.68 -45.57
C PRO A 55 -26.20 27.61 -44.66
N GLY A 56 -24.87 27.63 -44.51
CA GLY A 56 -24.18 26.69 -43.63
C GLY A 56 -24.79 26.76 -42.23
N ARG A 57 -25.16 25.61 -41.66
CA ARG A 57 -25.69 25.56 -40.29
C ARG A 57 -24.60 26.10 -39.36
N PRO A 58 -24.86 27.16 -38.56
CA PRO A 58 -23.87 27.66 -37.63
C PRO A 58 -23.56 26.56 -36.61
N VAL A 59 -22.26 26.29 -36.41
CA VAL A 59 -21.80 25.36 -35.38
C VAL A 59 -21.93 26.07 -34.03
N SER A 60 -22.65 25.47 -33.08
CA SER A 60 -22.75 26.02 -31.73
C SER A 60 -21.45 25.81 -30.97
N VAL A 61 -21.10 26.73 -30.08
CA VAL A 61 -19.95 26.57 -29.16
C VAL A 61 -20.05 25.28 -28.35
N SER A 62 -21.28 24.86 -27.98
CA SER A 62 -21.51 23.59 -27.30
C SER A 62 -21.09 22.36 -28.11
N ALA A 63 -21.21 22.40 -29.44
CA ALA A 63 -20.80 21.29 -30.32
C ALA A 63 -19.28 21.20 -30.48
N LEU A 64 -18.54 22.22 -30.03
CA LEU A 64 -17.08 22.28 -30.03
C LEU A 64 -16.46 21.93 -28.67
N GLN A 65 -17.27 21.67 -27.64
CA GLN A 65 -16.78 21.28 -26.32
C GLN A 65 -16.15 19.87 -26.37
N PRO A 66 -15.13 19.58 -25.53
CA PRO A 66 -14.54 18.26 -25.45
C PRO A 66 -15.58 17.18 -25.14
N SER A 67 -15.45 16.04 -25.80
CA SER A 67 -16.41 14.93 -25.64
C SER A 67 -16.01 13.92 -24.56
N ASP A 68 -14.75 13.94 -24.11
CA ASP A 68 -14.12 13.01 -23.16
C ASP A 68 -14.15 13.52 -21.70
N THR A 69 -15.26 14.15 -21.30
CA THR A 69 -15.48 14.54 -19.90
C THR A 69 -15.61 13.31 -19.00
N PHE A 70 -14.91 13.29 -17.86
CA PHE A 70 -14.88 12.14 -16.95
C PHE A 70 -16.15 11.87 -16.12
N PRO A 71 -16.90 12.88 -15.60
CA PRO A 71 -18.00 12.62 -14.67
C PRO A 71 -19.10 11.70 -15.19
N ARG A 72 -19.38 11.73 -16.50
CA ARG A 72 -20.36 10.84 -17.16
C ARG A 72 -19.90 9.39 -17.30
N ARG A 73 -18.63 9.11 -17.05
CA ARG A 73 -18.03 7.76 -17.02
C ARG A 73 -17.95 7.24 -15.60
N HIS A 74 -17.62 8.12 -14.64
CA HIS A 74 -17.55 7.78 -13.23
C HIS A 74 -18.94 7.59 -12.61
N ASN A 75 -19.88 8.49 -12.88
CA ASN A 75 -21.25 8.43 -12.36
C ASN A 75 -22.14 7.63 -13.32
N SER A 76 -22.77 6.58 -12.82
CA SER A 76 -23.60 5.68 -13.62
C SER A 76 -24.99 6.22 -13.96
N ALA A 77 -25.56 7.06 -13.09
CA ALA A 77 -26.93 7.56 -13.25
C ALA A 77 -26.99 8.86 -14.04
N THR A 78 -27.75 8.86 -15.12
CA THR A 78 -28.13 10.04 -15.89
C THR A 78 -29.06 10.96 -15.08
N PRO A 79 -29.20 12.26 -15.43
CA PRO A 79 -30.16 13.14 -14.75
C PRO A 79 -31.60 12.62 -14.75
N ALA A 80 -32.01 11.90 -15.80
CA ALA A 80 -33.34 11.28 -15.87
C ALA A 80 -33.48 10.12 -14.87
N GLU A 81 -32.47 9.24 -14.77
CA GLU A 81 -32.47 8.15 -13.79
C GLU A 81 -32.40 8.69 -12.35
N GLN A 82 -31.61 9.75 -12.11
CA GLN A 82 -31.57 10.43 -10.81
C GLN A 82 -32.94 10.97 -10.41
N ALA A 83 -33.68 11.60 -11.33
CA ALA A 83 -35.04 12.08 -11.05
C ALA A 83 -36.00 10.93 -10.72
N VAL A 84 -35.92 9.80 -11.44
CA VAL A 84 -36.71 8.60 -11.14
C VAL A 84 -36.37 8.05 -9.75
N MET A 85 -35.08 7.90 -9.43
CA MET A 85 -34.63 7.40 -8.13
C MET A 85 -35.05 8.33 -6.97
N ALA A 86 -34.93 9.65 -7.15
CA ALA A 86 -35.39 10.62 -6.15
C ALA A 86 -36.91 10.49 -5.91
N SER A 87 -37.70 10.32 -6.98
CA SER A 87 -39.15 10.12 -6.89
C SER A 87 -39.52 8.84 -6.18
N GLU A 88 -38.79 7.73 -6.40
CA GLU A 88 -38.99 6.47 -5.67
C GLU A 88 -38.68 6.61 -4.18
N CYS A 89 -37.74 7.51 -3.81
CA CYS A 89 -37.46 7.88 -2.42
C CYS A 89 -38.47 8.90 -1.85
N GLY A 90 -39.46 9.35 -2.63
CA GLY A 90 -40.49 10.31 -2.18
C GLY A 90 -40.13 11.78 -2.37
N PHE A 91 -39.11 12.11 -3.17
CA PHE A 91 -38.64 13.48 -3.40
C PHE A 91 -38.74 13.89 -4.88
N ASN A 92 -39.06 15.15 -5.14
CA ASN A 92 -39.25 15.65 -6.51
C ASN A 92 -37.92 15.89 -7.26
N THR A 93 -36.82 16.07 -6.52
CA THR A 93 -35.47 16.31 -7.07
C THR A 93 -34.41 15.65 -6.19
N LEU A 94 -33.22 15.44 -6.75
CA LEU A 94 -32.05 15.00 -5.99
C LEU A 94 -31.68 16.01 -4.91
N ASP A 95 -31.75 17.31 -5.22
CA ASP A 95 -31.48 18.38 -4.25
C ASP A 95 -32.43 18.30 -3.05
N ALA A 96 -33.72 18.07 -3.26
CA ALA A 96 -34.69 17.91 -2.17
C ALA A 96 -34.42 16.67 -1.30
N LEU A 97 -33.93 15.57 -1.90
CA LEU A 97 -33.48 14.40 -1.15
C LEU A 97 -32.24 14.72 -0.31
N ILE A 98 -31.27 15.44 -0.89
CA ILE A 98 -30.08 15.89 -0.15
C ILE A 98 -30.53 16.79 1.01
N ASP A 99 -31.43 17.77 0.78
CA ASP A 99 -32.03 18.69 1.77
C ASP A 99 -32.60 17.99 2.99
N ALA A 100 -33.28 16.86 2.77
CA ALA A 100 -33.84 16.05 3.84
C ALA A 100 -32.83 15.11 4.52
N THR A 101 -31.65 14.91 3.93
CA THR A 101 -30.65 13.92 4.40
C THR A 101 -29.49 14.57 5.15
N VAL A 102 -28.93 15.66 4.63
CA VAL A 102 -27.76 16.35 5.20
C VAL A 102 -28.23 17.54 6.04
N PRO A 103 -27.99 17.56 7.37
CA PRO A 103 -28.48 18.61 8.25
C PRO A 103 -28.07 20.00 7.79
N ALA A 104 -29.02 20.94 7.74
CA ALA A 104 -28.81 22.29 7.22
C ALA A 104 -27.69 23.04 7.95
N ALA A 105 -27.51 22.79 9.26
CA ALA A 105 -26.50 23.43 10.10
C ALA A 105 -25.06 23.14 9.67
N ILE A 106 -24.82 22.03 8.98
CA ILE A 106 -23.47 21.61 8.57
C ILE A 106 -23.25 21.68 7.06
N ARG A 107 -24.19 22.25 6.30
CA ARG A 107 -24.02 22.42 4.86
C ARG A 107 -23.02 23.52 4.56
N ALA A 108 -21.93 23.15 3.92
CA ALA A 108 -20.96 24.11 3.45
C ALA A 108 -21.52 24.87 2.22
N PRO A 109 -21.06 26.11 1.98
CA PRO A 109 -21.22 26.75 0.68
C PRO A 109 -20.67 25.88 -0.46
N PRO A 110 -21.11 26.08 -1.72
CA PRO A 110 -20.60 25.34 -2.86
C PRO A 110 -19.07 25.35 -2.90
N MET A 111 -18.47 24.16 -2.99
CA MET A 111 -17.03 23.98 -3.05
C MET A 111 -16.49 24.59 -4.34
N GLN A 112 -15.46 25.43 -4.23
CA GLN A 112 -14.78 26.05 -5.35
C GLN A 112 -13.31 25.68 -5.34
N PHE A 113 -12.83 25.12 -6.45
CA PHE A 113 -11.42 24.94 -6.70
C PHE A 113 -10.88 26.15 -7.47
N THR A 114 -9.60 26.43 -7.30
CA THR A 114 -8.93 27.57 -7.94
C THR A 114 -7.76 27.11 -8.80
N GLY A 115 -7.30 27.98 -9.70
CA GLY A 115 -6.12 27.72 -10.51
C GLY A 115 -6.36 26.62 -11.54
N LYS A 116 -5.43 25.66 -11.63
CA LYS A 116 -5.41 24.66 -12.71
C LYS A 116 -6.53 23.60 -12.66
N PHE A 117 -7.27 23.51 -11.55
CA PHE A 117 -8.31 22.49 -11.33
C PHE A 117 -9.72 23.07 -11.18
N ASP A 118 -9.95 24.32 -11.61
CA ASP A 118 -11.24 25.03 -11.45
C ASP A 118 -12.43 24.36 -12.17
N ALA A 119 -12.21 23.77 -13.36
CA ALA A 119 -13.24 23.10 -14.16
C ALA A 119 -13.11 21.57 -14.24
N GLY A 120 -12.07 20.99 -13.62
CA GLY A 120 -11.69 19.58 -13.77
C GLY A 120 -11.16 19.24 -15.17
N PHE A 121 -10.22 18.31 -15.27
CA PHE A 121 -9.66 17.89 -16.56
C PHE A 121 -10.57 16.89 -17.29
N THR A 122 -10.52 16.93 -18.62
CA THR A 122 -10.96 15.77 -19.43
C THR A 122 -10.02 14.59 -19.21
N GLU A 123 -10.44 13.39 -19.62
CA GLU A 123 -9.58 12.20 -19.51
C GLU A 123 -8.25 12.39 -20.26
N SER A 124 -8.29 12.98 -21.46
CA SER A 124 -7.07 13.24 -22.25
C SER A 124 -6.16 14.29 -21.60
N GLN A 125 -6.75 15.38 -21.09
CA GLN A 125 -5.99 16.42 -20.38
C GLN A 125 -5.33 15.90 -19.11
N MET A 126 -5.99 14.98 -18.39
CA MET A 126 -5.40 14.36 -17.21
C MET A 126 -4.17 13.52 -17.57
N LEU A 127 -4.22 12.73 -18.65
CA LEU A 127 -3.05 11.96 -19.11
C LEU A 127 -1.91 12.86 -19.56
N GLU A 128 -2.21 13.95 -20.29
CA GLU A 128 -1.21 14.95 -20.67
C GLU A 128 -0.57 15.61 -19.44
N HIS A 129 -1.37 15.93 -18.42
CA HIS A 129 -0.87 16.48 -17.16
C HIS A 129 0.04 15.49 -16.44
N MET A 130 -0.35 14.22 -16.33
CA MET A 130 0.48 13.19 -15.68
C MET A 130 1.77 12.91 -16.45
N ALA A 131 1.72 12.91 -17.79
CA ALA A 131 2.91 12.80 -18.64
C ALA A 131 3.85 14.01 -18.46
N HIS A 132 3.30 15.21 -18.29
CA HIS A 132 4.09 16.40 -17.95
C HIS A 132 4.77 16.24 -16.59
N LEU A 133 4.05 15.85 -15.54
CA LEU A 133 4.63 15.60 -14.22
C LEU A 133 5.74 14.53 -14.28
N ALA A 134 5.47 13.41 -14.95
CA ALA A 134 6.44 12.33 -15.18
C ALA A 134 7.72 12.85 -15.87
N SER A 135 7.59 13.74 -16.86
CA SER A 135 8.73 14.30 -17.59
C SER A 135 9.68 15.13 -16.73
N MET A 136 9.21 15.66 -15.60
CA MET A 136 10.03 16.42 -14.65
C MET A 136 10.88 15.53 -13.73
N ASN A 137 10.57 14.23 -13.66
CA ASN A 137 11.35 13.29 -12.85
C ASN A 137 12.60 12.80 -13.60
N LYS A 138 13.73 12.81 -12.89
CA LYS A 138 15.02 12.29 -13.34
C LYS A 138 15.25 10.90 -12.74
N THR A 139 14.95 9.88 -13.52
CA THR A 139 15.13 8.46 -13.15
C THR A 139 16.59 8.03 -13.27
N TYR A 140 17.43 8.44 -12.32
CA TYR A 140 18.83 8.03 -12.24
C TYR A 140 18.98 6.59 -11.75
N LYS A 141 20.08 5.93 -12.13
CA LYS A 141 20.43 4.61 -11.59
C LYS A 141 20.79 4.76 -10.12
N SER A 142 20.00 4.20 -9.22
CA SER A 142 20.15 4.44 -7.79
C SER A 142 20.75 3.22 -7.08
N PHE A 143 21.95 3.39 -6.52
CA PHE A 143 22.69 2.41 -5.70
C PHE A 143 22.62 2.76 -4.21
N ILE A 144 21.53 3.41 -3.78
CA ILE A 144 21.37 3.90 -2.41
C ILE A 144 21.11 2.73 -1.44
N GLY A 145 20.30 1.76 -1.85
CA GLY A 145 19.89 0.62 -1.01
C GLY A 145 18.90 1.06 0.07
N MET A 146 19.26 0.86 1.34
CA MET A 146 18.41 1.24 2.49
C MET A 146 17.00 0.60 2.46
N GLY A 147 16.90 -0.64 1.97
CA GLY A 147 15.65 -1.39 1.91
C GLY A 147 14.88 -1.28 0.58
N TYR A 148 15.39 -0.50 -0.37
CA TYR A 148 14.81 -0.33 -1.70
C TYR A 148 15.85 -0.61 -2.79
N TYR A 149 15.50 -1.52 -3.71
CA TYR A 149 16.40 -2.00 -4.74
C TYR A 149 15.64 -2.09 -6.06
N ASN A 150 16.24 -1.66 -7.18
CA ASN A 150 15.55 -1.84 -8.45
C ASN A 150 15.39 -3.33 -8.78
N THR A 151 14.33 -3.66 -9.51
CA THR A 151 14.01 -5.03 -9.93
C THR A 151 13.39 -5.03 -11.31
N HIS A 152 13.59 -6.11 -12.05
CA HIS A 152 12.88 -6.35 -13.30
C HIS A 152 11.52 -6.95 -12.98
N ILE A 153 10.46 -6.15 -13.17
CA ILE A 153 9.09 -6.65 -13.08
C ILE A 153 8.82 -7.53 -14.32
N PRO A 154 8.52 -8.83 -14.18
CA PRO A 154 8.17 -9.65 -15.33
C PRO A 154 6.94 -9.07 -16.03
N ALA A 155 7.05 -8.79 -17.33
CA ALA A 155 6.00 -8.09 -18.09
C ALA A 155 4.64 -8.82 -18.04
N VAL A 156 4.66 -10.16 -17.95
CA VAL A 156 3.46 -10.97 -17.78
C VAL A 156 2.76 -10.72 -16.43
N ILE A 157 3.50 -10.45 -15.35
CA ILE A 157 2.94 -10.09 -14.03
C ILE A 157 2.43 -8.66 -14.07
N LEU A 158 3.22 -7.71 -14.60
CA LEU A 158 2.81 -6.31 -14.74
C LEU A 158 1.47 -6.21 -15.47
N ARG A 159 1.38 -6.80 -16.66
CA ARG A 159 0.20 -6.69 -17.53
C ARG A 159 -1.00 -7.47 -17.03
N ASN A 160 -0.80 -8.69 -16.52
CA ASN A 160 -1.91 -9.62 -16.23
C ASN A 160 -2.30 -9.67 -14.74
N LEU A 161 -1.62 -8.94 -13.88
CA LEU A 161 -1.94 -8.78 -12.45
C LEU A 161 -2.05 -7.31 -12.06
N MET A 162 -0.96 -6.52 -12.14
CA MET A 162 -0.97 -5.12 -11.69
C MET A 162 -1.88 -4.23 -12.55
N GLU A 163 -1.86 -4.41 -13.87
CA GLU A 163 -2.68 -3.64 -14.83
C GLU A 163 -4.02 -4.31 -15.15
N ASN A 164 -4.39 -5.35 -14.40
CA ASN A 164 -5.60 -6.12 -14.65
C ASN A 164 -6.69 -5.86 -13.60
N PRO A 165 -7.82 -5.23 -13.96
CA PRO A 165 -8.88 -4.90 -12.99
C PRO A 165 -9.51 -6.12 -12.34
N ALA A 166 -9.37 -7.32 -12.91
CA ALA A 166 -9.81 -8.55 -12.26
C ALA A 166 -8.95 -8.96 -11.05
N TRP A 167 -7.83 -8.29 -10.81
CA TRP A 167 -6.95 -8.50 -9.66
C TRP A 167 -6.98 -7.36 -8.63
N TYR A 168 -7.15 -6.11 -9.08
CA TYR A 168 -7.03 -4.93 -8.21
C TYR A 168 -8.38 -4.31 -7.78
N THR A 169 -9.53 -4.71 -8.37
CA THR A 169 -10.83 -4.09 -8.04
C THR A 169 -11.62 -4.82 -6.96
N GLN A 170 -11.23 -6.05 -6.61
CA GLN A 170 -11.74 -6.74 -5.42
C GLN A 170 -11.12 -6.16 -4.14
N TYR A 171 -11.70 -6.51 -3.01
CA TYR A 171 -11.17 -6.12 -1.70
C TYR A 171 -10.78 -7.35 -0.87
N THR A 172 -10.58 -7.14 0.44
CA THR A 172 -10.30 -8.18 1.43
C THR A 172 -11.19 -9.42 1.19
N PRO A 173 -10.63 -10.65 1.20
CA PRO A 173 -11.37 -11.89 0.91
C PRO A 173 -12.30 -12.32 2.05
N TYR A 174 -13.23 -11.45 2.47
CA TYR A 174 -14.23 -11.72 3.49
C TYR A 174 -15.16 -12.89 3.11
N GLN A 175 -15.52 -12.98 1.82
CA GLN A 175 -16.31 -14.06 1.24
C GLN A 175 -15.36 -15.04 0.55
N ALA A 176 -14.92 -16.07 1.26
CA ALA A 176 -13.82 -16.94 0.83
C ALA A 176 -14.14 -17.75 -0.43
N GLU A 177 -15.40 -18.15 -0.60
CA GLU A 177 -15.89 -18.99 -1.69
C GLU A 177 -15.75 -18.33 -3.06
N ILE A 178 -15.75 -17.00 -3.11
CA ILE A 178 -15.60 -16.16 -4.31
C ILE A 178 -14.27 -15.38 -4.29
N ALA A 179 -13.28 -15.92 -3.57
CA ALA A 179 -11.97 -15.30 -3.37
C ALA A 179 -10.81 -16.32 -3.35
N GLN A 180 -11.04 -17.55 -3.81
CA GLN A 180 -10.04 -18.61 -3.72
C GLN A 180 -8.77 -18.33 -4.55
N GLY A 181 -8.86 -17.50 -5.59
CA GLY A 181 -7.73 -17.10 -6.43
C GLY A 181 -6.70 -16.29 -5.65
N ARG A 182 -7.09 -15.12 -5.12
CA ARG A 182 -6.18 -14.30 -4.31
C ARG A 182 -5.81 -14.95 -2.98
N LEU A 183 -6.69 -15.76 -2.39
CA LEU A 183 -6.33 -16.54 -1.19
C LEU A 183 -5.21 -17.55 -1.48
N GLU A 184 -5.23 -18.22 -2.64
CA GLU A 184 -4.17 -19.14 -3.06
C GLU A 184 -2.85 -18.39 -3.29
N SER A 185 -2.90 -17.24 -3.97
CA SER A 185 -1.72 -16.39 -4.17
C SER A 185 -1.12 -15.87 -2.86
N LEU A 186 -1.95 -15.43 -1.90
CA LEU A 186 -1.49 -15.01 -0.57
C LEU A 186 -0.93 -16.19 0.26
N LEU A 187 -1.43 -17.41 0.05
CA LEU A 187 -0.83 -18.60 0.65
C LEU A 187 0.52 -18.94 0.01
N ASN A 188 0.68 -18.71 -1.29
CA ASN A 188 1.99 -18.80 -1.96
C ASN A 188 2.97 -17.78 -1.38
N TYR A 189 2.53 -16.53 -1.15
CA TYR A 189 3.32 -15.51 -0.47
C TYR A 189 3.77 -15.96 0.92
N GLN A 190 2.84 -16.46 1.75
CA GLN A 190 3.17 -16.96 3.10
C GLN A 190 4.17 -18.12 3.05
N THR A 191 3.99 -19.07 2.13
CA THR A 191 4.90 -20.20 1.93
C THR A 191 6.28 -19.72 1.49
N MET A 192 6.34 -18.78 0.54
CA MET A 192 7.58 -18.19 0.06
C MET A 192 8.37 -17.52 1.19
N VAL A 193 7.71 -16.69 2.01
CA VAL A 193 8.36 -16.04 3.15
C VAL A 193 8.80 -17.07 4.19
N ALA A 194 7.95 -18.05 4.53
CA ALA A 194 8.28 -19.08 5.51
C ALA A 194 9.52 -19.90 5.10
N ASP A 195 9.56 -20.37 3.85
CA ASP A 195 10.69 -21.13 3.30
C ASP A 195 11.97 -20.29 3.25
N LEU A 196 11.89 -19.03 2.79
CA LEU A 196 13.08 -18.18 2.66
C LEU A 196 13.63 -17.76 4.02
N THR A 197 12.78 -17.42 4.98
CA THR A 197 13.19 -17.04 6.34
C THR A 197 13.56 -18.22 7.24
N GLY A 198 13.21 -19.45 6.85
CA GLY A 198 13.39 -20.64 7.68
C GLY A 198 12.46 -20.68 8.89
N LEU A 199 11.44 -19.82 8.96
CA LEU A 199 10.46 -19.77 10.05
C LEU A 199 9.14 -20.42 9.63
N PRO A 200 8.43 -21.09 10.55
CA PRO A 200 7.36 -22.03 10.18
C PRO A 200 6.03 -21.38 9.74
N MET A 201 5.88 -20.06 9.86
CA MET A 201 4.69 -19.34 9.35
C MET A 201 4.96 -17.85 9.12
N SER A 202 4.20 -17.26 8.20
CA SER A 202 4.14 -15.82 7.90
C SER A 202 2.70 -15.33 7.85
N ASN A 203 2.50 -14.01 8.00
CA ASN A 203 1.24 -13.35 7.68
C ASN A 203 1.08 -13.06 6.18
N ALA A 204 -0.10 -12.54 5.81
CA ALA A 204 -0.47 -12.14 4.45
C ALA A 204 -0.25 -10.63 4.23
N SER A 205 0.97 -10.21 4.55
CA SER A 205 1.57 -8.87 4.47
C SER A 205 1.30 -7.88 5.60
N LEU A 206 2.23 -6.94 5.74
CA LEU A 206 2.15 -5.67 6.47
C LEU A 206 2.43 -4.49 5.51
N LEU A 207 2.52 -3.28 6.05
CA LEU A 207 2.52 -2.03 5.28
C LEU A 207 3.88 -1.70 4.66
N ASP A 208 4.96 -1.81 5.43
CA ASP A 208 6.34 -1.58 5.03
C ASP A 208 7.29 -2.22 6.07
N GLU A 209 8.59 -2.28 5.79
CA GLU A 209 9.58 -2.90 6.68
C GLU A 209 9.64 -2.25 8.06
N ALA A 210 9.60 -0.92 8.11
CA ALA A 210 9.74 -0.15 9.34
C ALA A 210 8.57 -0.40 10.30
N THR A 211 7.35 -0.43 9.78
CA THR A 211 6.14 -0.79 10.53
C THR A 211 6.13 -2.28 10.89
N ALA A 212 6.63 -3.18 10.04
CA ALA A 212 6.78 -4.59 10.39
C ALA A 212 7.74 -4.81 11.57
N ALA A 213 8.86 -4.08 11.60
CA ALA A 213 9.79 -4.11 12.73
C ALA A 213 9.17 -3.56 14.02
N ALA A 214 8.38 -2.48 13.94
CA ALA A 214 7.66 -1.95 15.10
C ALA A 214 6.56 -2.90 15.60
N GLU A 215 5.88 -3.61 14.71
CA GLU A 215 4.93 -4.67 15.08
C GLU A 215 5.64 -5.85 15.74
N ALA A 216 6.82 -6.24 15.26
CA ALA A 216 7.64 -7.28 15.89
C ALA A 216 8.10 -6.86 17.30
N MET A 217 8.48 -5.60 17.51
CA MET A 217 8.79 -5.04 18.83
C MET A 217 7.58 -5.15 19.79
N ALA A 218 6.39 -4.73 19.34
CA ALA A 218 5.16 -4.88 20.14
C ALA A 218 4.82 -6.35 20.42
N MET A 219 5.06 -7.23 19.45
CA MET A 219 4.88 -8.67 19.58
C MET A 219 5.84 -9.28 20.61
N CYS A 220 7.11 -8.86 20.66
CA CYS A 220 8.07 -9.28 21.69
C CYS A 220 7.58 -8.95 23.10
N LEU A 221 7.06 -7.74 23.32
CA LEU A 221 6.45 -7.36 24.60
C LEU A 221 5.28 -8.31 24.97
N GLY A 222 4.43 -8.63 23.99
CA GLY A 222 3.32 -9.58 24.17
C GLY A 222 3.76 -11.03 24.43
N ILE A 223 4.91 -11.45 23.91
CA ILE A 223 5.47 -12.81 24.10
C ILE A 223 6.05 -12.98 25.50
N VAL A 224 6.90 -12.04 25.95
CA VAL A 224 7.61 -12.20 27.23
C VAL A 224 6.67 -12.08 28.43
N LYS A 225 5.48 -11.46 28.27
CA LYS A 225 4.41 -11.37 29.31
C LYS A 225 4.91 -10.92 30.69
N SER A 226 5.97 -10.14 30.71
CA SER A 226 6.63 -9.65 31.91
C SER A 226 6.56 -8.12 31.96
N LYS A 227 7.09 -7.54 33.03
CA LYS A 227 7.25 -6.08 33.12
C LYS A 227 8.48 -5.57 32.35
N LYS A 228 9.15 -6.41 31.55
CA LYS A 228 10.32 -6.01 30.75
C LYS A 228 9.92 -4.90 29.77
N LYS A 229 10.51 -3.71 29.91
CA LYS A 229 10.16 -2.51 29.13
C LYS A 229 11.25 -2.04 28.17
N THR A 230 12.42 -2.65 28.16
CA THR A 230 13.50 -2.23 27.27
C THR A 230 13.54 -3.05 25.98
N PHE A 231 13.72 -2.39 24.84
CA PHE A 231 13.95 -3.03 23.54
C PHE A 231 15.23 -2.45 22.91
N LEU A 232 16.17 -3.31 22.53
CA LEU A 232 17.45 -2.87 21.95
C LEU A 232 17.39 -2.94 20.43
N ILE A 233 17.90 -1.92 19.75
CA ILE A 233 17.96 -1.89 18.29
C ILE A 233 19.41 -1.70 17.86
N ALA A 234 19.86 -2.54 16.94
CA ALA A 234 21.21 -2.44 16.43
C ALA A 234 21.33 -1.17 15.57
N SER A 235 22.39 -0.39 15.80
CA SER A 235 22.61 0.88 15.10
C SER A 235 22.83 0.71 13.58
N ASN A 236 23.06 -0.51 13.11
CA ASN A 236 23.17 -0.88 11.71
C ASN A 236 21.85 -1.35 11.08
N CYS A 237 20.71 -1.20 11.75
CA CYS A 237 19.39 -1.25 11.08
C CYS A 237 19.20 -0.04 10.15
N HIS A 238 18.28 -0.15 9.19
CA HIS A 238 17.95 1.00 8.36
C HIS A 238 17.42 2.17 9.21
N PRO A 239 17.84 3.42 8.94
CA PRO A 239 17.52 4.56 9.81
C PRO A 239 16.02 4.81 9.93
N GLN A 240 15.26 4.65 8.84
CA GLN A 240 13.80 4.77 8.87
C GLN A 240 13.11 3.66 9.69
N THR A 241 13.72 2.46 9.76
CA THR A 241 13.23 1.37 10.61
C THR A 241 13.42 1.73 12.08
N ILE A 242 14.60 2.27 12.45
CA ILE A 242 14.90 2.73 13.81
C ILE A 242 13.90 3.83 14.23
N ASP A 243 13.67 4.83 13.38
CA ASP A 243 12.80 5.97 13.66
C ASP A 243 11.34 5.56 13.90
N ILE A 244 10.80 4.67 13.07
CA ILE A 244 9.42 4.16 13.26
C ILE A 244 9.32 3.29 14.51
N CYS A 245 10.32 2.45 14.82
CA CYS A 245 10.35 1.71 16.08
C CYS A 245 10.37 2.64 17.29
N GLN A 246 11.22 3.67 17.31
CA GLN A 246 11.27 4.67 18.38
C GLN A 246 9.93 5.39 18.53
N THR A 247 9.32 5.81 17.42
CA THR A 247 8.02 6.48 17.41
C THR A 247 6.93 5.59 18.03
N ARG A 248 6.83 4.33 17.59
CA ARG A 248 5.83 3.35 18.05
C ARG A 248 6.04 2.93 19.51
N ALA A 249 7.28 2.85 19.97
CA ALA A 249 7.63 2.49 21.33
C ALA A 249 7.00 3.43 22.37
N THR A 250 6.86 4.71 22.03
CA THR A 250 6.29 5.72 22.93
C THR A 250 4.82 5.48 23.32
N GLY A 251 4.07 4.71 22.52
CA GLY A 251 2.69 4.33 22.81
C GLY A 251 2.56 3.08 23.68
N PHE A 252 3.58 2.22 23.66
CA PHE A 252 3.64 1.00 24.48
C PHE A 252 4.41 1.17 25.79
N ASP A 253 4.94 2.39 26.03
CA ASP A 253 5.85 2.67 27.14
C ASP A 253 7.03 1.68 27.14
N ILE A 254 7.68 1.59 25.96
CA ILE A 254 8.89 0.80 25.73
C ILE A 254 10.08 1.77 25.68
N ASN A 255 11.12 1.48 26.45
CA ASN A 255 12.40 2.16 26.38
C ASN A 255 13.23 1.57 25.23
N VAL A 256 13.37 2.31 24.14
CA VAL A 256 14.20 1.89 23.00
C VAL A 256 15.63 2.40 23.18
N VAL A 257 16.60 1.49 23.14
CA VAL A 257 18.02 1.84 23.19
C VAL A 257 18.68 1.42 21.88
N VAL A 258 19.32 2.37 21.21
CA VAL A 258 20.03 2.13 19.95
C VAL A 258 21.53 2.09 20.22
N SER A 259 22.20 1.00 19.86
CA SER A 259 23.64 0.82 20.03
C SER A 259 24.18 -0.27 19.09
N ALA A 260 25.49 -0.48 19.01
CA ALA A 260 26.02 -1.60 18.26
C ALA A 260 25.63 -2.93 18.95
N ALA A 261 25.30 -3.97 18.17
CA ALA A 261 24.80 -5.23 18.72
C ALA A 261 25.75 -5.90 19.73
N LYS A 262 27.07 -5.71 19.56
CA LYS A 262 28.10 -6.22 20.49
C LYS A 262 28.07 -5.56 21.88
N ASP A 263 27.48 -4.37 21.98
CA ASP A 263 27.42 -3.56 23.20
C ASP A 263 26.07 -3.73 23.92
N PHE A 264 25.22 -4.64 23.46
CA PHE A 264 23.94 -4.96 24.11
C PHE A 264 24.18 -5.56 25.50
N ASP A 265 23.49 -5.01 26.49
CA ASP A 265 23.56 -5.45 27.87
C ASP A 265 22.21 -6.01 28.34
N TYR A 266 22.22 -7.29 28.72
CA TYR A 266 21.05 -8.00 29.23
C TYR A 266 21.02 -8.11 30.76
N SER A 267 22.04 -7.60 31.46
CA SER A 267 22.24 -7.77 32.90
C SER A 267 21.11 -7.17 33.76
N SER A 268 20.43 -6.15 33.25
CA SER A 268 19.27 -5.53 33.92
C SER A 268 18.07 -6.47 34.06
N GLY A 269 17.99 -7.51 33.22
CA GLY A 269 16.82 -8.39 33.12
C GLY A 269 15.57 -7.71 32.55
N ASP A 270 15.64 -6.44 32.12
CA ASP A 270 14.50 -5.63 31.64
C ASP A 270 14.29 -5.68 30.12
N VAL A 271 15.17 -6.37 29.37
CA VAL A 271 15.12 -6.40 27.91
C VAL A 271 14.07 -7.42 27.41
N CYS A 272 13.02 -6.95 26.73
CA CYS A 272 11.96 -7.80 26.19
C CYS A 272 12.29 -8.35 24.80
N GLY A 273 13.10 -7.64 24.03
CA GLY A 273 13.53 -8.09 22.72
C GLY A 273 14.65 -7.22 22.14
N VAL A 274 15.22 -7.71 21.05
CA VAL A 274 16.23 -7.00 20.26
C VAL A 274 15.89 -7.05 18.78
N LEU A 275 16.28 -6.01 18.04
CA LEU A 275 16.21 -5.95 16.59
C LEU A 275 17.62 -5.83 16.01
N VAL A 276 17.96 -6.72 15.09
CA VAL A 276 19.18 -6.67 14.28
C VAL A 276 18.81 -6.73 12.79
N GLN A 277 19.70 -6.23 11.91
CA GLN A 277 19.52 -6.31 10.46
C GLN A 277 20.51 -7.32 9.86
N TYR A 278 20.04 -8.10 8.88
CA TYR A 278 20.80 -9.15 8.21
C TYR A 278 20.45 -9.24 6.70
N PRO A 279 21.29 -8.76 5.77
CA PRO A 279 22.53 -7.98 5.98
C PRO A 279 22.30 -6.64 6.68
N GLY A 280 23.35 -6.08 7.29
CA GLY A 280 23.31 -4.75 7.91
C GLY A 280 23.07 -3.63 6.89
N THR A 281 22.66 -2.44 7.36
CA THR A 281 22.34 -1.32 6.48
C THR A 281 23.52 -0.82 5.66
N GLU A 282 24.76 -1.09 6.09
CA GLU A 282 25.98 -0.73 5.34
C GLU A 282 26.49 -1.89 4.49
N GLY A 283 25.80 -3.03 4.51
CA GLY A 283 26.02 -4.20 3.67
C GLY A 283 26.70 -5.37 4.35
N GLU A 284 27.19 -5.21 5.58
CA GLU A 284 27.89 -6.24 6.31
C GLU A 284 26.99 -7.44 6.66
N VAL A 285 27.51 -8.65 6.46
CA VAL A 285 26.86 -9.90 6.85
C VAL A 285 27.61 -10.44 8.07
N LEU A 286 26.94 -10.42 9.22
CA LEU A 286 27.48 -10.85 10.51
C LEU A 286 26.93 -12.22 10.91
N ASP A 287 27.73 -13.01 11.64
CA ASP A 287 27.24 -14.24 12.26
C ASP A 287 26.58 -13.93 13.61
N TYR A 288 25.25 -14.04 13.65
CA TYR A 288 24.45 -13.79 14.85
C TYR A 288 24.14 -15.06 15.67
N ALA A 289 24.70 -16.24 15.35
CA ALA A 289 24.31 -17.48 16.03
C ALA A 289 24.58 -17.44 17.55
N GLU A 290 25.79 -17.06 17.98
CA GLU A 290 26.09 -16.93 19.41
C GLU A 290 25.37 -15.73 20.04
N PHE A 291 25.15 -14.65 19.29
CA PHE A 291 24.35 -13.50 19.74
C PHE A 291 22.92 -13.91 20.10
N VAL A 292 22.26 -14.71 19.25
CA VAL A 292 20.91 -15.20 19.48
C VAL A 292 20.86 -16.10 20.72
N LYS A 293 21.83 -17.01 20.84
CA LYS A 293 21.93 -17.93 21.98
C LYS A 293 22.10 -17.17 23.31
N ASP A 294 22.92 -16.13 23.32
CA ASP A 294 23.11 -15.28 24.50
C ASP A 294 21.84 -14.50 24.87
N ALA A 295 21.16 -13.89 23.88
CA ALA A 295 19.87 -13.23 24.10
C ALA A 295 18.82 -14.20 24.67
N HIS A 296 18.73 -15.42 24.12
CA HIS A 296 17.82 -16.46 24.59
C HIS A 296 18.13 -16.92 26.01
N ALA A 297 19.41 -17.02 26.40
CA ALA A 297 19.82 -17.35 27.77
C ALA A 297 19.28 -16.35 28.82
N HIS A 298 19.02 -15.11 28.41
CA HIS A 298 18.43 -14.05 29.23
C HIS A 298 16.91 -13.89 29.05
N GLY A 299 16.27 -14.81 28.29
CA GLY A 299 14.85 -14.75 27.98
C GLY A 299 14.46 -13.52 27.16
N VAL A 300 15.34 -13.08 26.27
CA VAL A 300 15.15 -11.98 25.32
C VAL A 300 14.77 -12.56 23.95
N LYS A 301 13.84 -11.91 23.24
CA LYS A 301 13.43 -12.34 21.89
C LYS A 301 14.23 -11.64 20.80
N VAL A 302 14.60 -12.35 19.74
CA VAL A 302 15.40 -11.79 18.64
C VAL A 302 14.54 -11.60 17.40
N VAL A 303 14.49 -10.36 16.93
CA VAL A 303 13.91 -9.97 15.65
C VAL A 303 15.04 -9.72 14.66
N MET A 304 14.95 -10.32 13.47
CA MET A 304 15.86 -10.05 12.35
C MET A 304 15.11 -9.36 11.21
N ALA A 305 15.46 -8.11 10.91
CA ALA A 305 15.08 -7.47 9.66
C ALA A 305 16.02 -7.95 8.54
N THR A 306 15.47 -8.44 7.42
CA THR A 306 16.22 -9.21 6.42
C THR A 306 15.71 -9.00 4.99
N ASP A 307 16.54 -9.36 4.02
CA ASP A 307 16.25 -9.27 2.58
C ASP A 307 15.97 -10.65 1.96
N LEU A 308 14.82 -10.83 1.30
CA LEU A 308 14.42 -12.12 0.73
C LEU A 308 15.33 -12.63 -0.39
N LEU A 309 15.95 -11.74 -1.19
CA LEU A 309 16.89 -12.14 -2.23
C LEU A 309 18.21 -12.60 -1.60
N ALA A 310 18.70 -11.89 -0.59
CA ALA A 310 19.89 -12.27 0.16
C ALA A 310 19.71 -13.66 0.81
N LEU A 311 18.52 -13.97 1.32
CA LEU A 311 18.21 -15.27 1.91
C LEU A 311 18.17 -16.44 0.93
N THR A 312 18.29 -16.21 -0.38
CA THR A 312 18.47 -17.30 -1.35
C THR A 312 19.88 -17.90 -1.30
N THR A 313 20.85 -17.15 -0.76
CA THR A 313 22.27 -17.53 -0.66
C THR A 313 22.79 -17.54 0.78
N LEU A 314 22.20 -16.74 1.68
CA LEU A 314 22.58 -16.63 3.08
C LEU A 314 21.80 -17.58 3.99
N ARG A 315 22.48 -18.18 4.98
CA ARG A 315 21.85 -18.96 6.05
C ARG A 315 20.72 -18.13 6.67
N PRO A 316 19.46 -18.61 6.67
CA PRO A 316 18.31 -17.79 6.99
C PRO A 316 18.09 -17.60 8.51
N PRO A 317 17.32 -16.58 8.93
CA PRO A 317 17.08 -16.26 10.33
C PRO A 317 16.62 -17.45 11.19
N GLY A 318 15.74 -18.30 10.66
CA GLY A 318 15.24 -19.48 11.37
C GLY A 318 16.32 -20.51 11.70
N GLU A 319 17.35 -20.64 10.86
CA GLU A 319 18.51 -21.51 11.12
C GLU A 319 19.52 -20.87 12.07
N ILE A 320 19.58 -19.54 12.10
CA ILE A 320 20.39 -18.77 13.08
C ILE A 320 19.71 -18.79 14.47
N GLY A 321 18.41 -19.08 14.53
CA GLY A 321 17.63 -19.18 15.77
C GLY A 321 16.80 -17.93 16.11
N ALA A 322 16.62 -17.00 15.17
CA ALA A 322 15.77 -15.83 15.39
C ALA A 322 14.32 -16.24 15.72
N ASP A 323 13.63 -15.49 16.56
CA ASP A 323 12.22 -15.75 16.91
C ASP A 323 11.26 -15.20 15.85
N ILE A 324 11.61 -14.04 15.27
CA ILE A 324 10.80 -13.28 14.31
C ILE A 324 11.72 -12.78 13.19
N ALA A 325 11.27 -12.88 11.93
CA ALA A 325 11.92 -12.24 10.78
C ALA A 325 10.95 -11.26 10.11
N VAL A 326 11.45 -10.08 9.76
CA VAL A 326 10.69 -9.02 9.08
C VAL A 326 11.47 -8.46 7.90
N GLY A 327 10.81 -7.75 6.99
CA GLY A 327 11.48 -7.11 5.86
C GLY A 327 10.50 -6.71 4.76
N SER A 328 11.04 -6.21 3.67
CA SER A 328 10.29 -5.90 2.44
C SER A 328 10.35 -7.03 1.42
N ALA A 329 9.24 -7.31 0.74
CA ALA A 329 9.22 -8.18 -0.44
C ALA A 329 9.35 -7.38 -1.76
N GLN A 330 9.70 -6.08 -1.70
CA GLN A 330 9.71 -5.17 -2.86
C GLN A 330 10.54 -5.68 -4.03
N ARG A 331 11.80 -6.09 -3.78
CA ARG A 331 12.72 -6.48 -4.85
C ARG A 331 12.37 -7.80 -5.54
N PHE A 332 11.26 -8.43 -5.15
CA PHE A 332 10.66 -9.54 -5.88
C PHE A 332 9.61 -9.00 -6.86
N GLY A 333 10.07 -8.27 -7.88
CA GLY A 333 9.24 -7.84 -9.00
C GLY A 333 8.18 -6.78 -8.67
N VAL A 334 8.40 -5.92 -7.67
CA VAL A 334 7.54 -4.76 -7.37
C VAL A 334 8.36 -3.47 -7.56
N PRO A 335 7.84 -2.43 -8.26
CA PRO A 335 8.58 -1.18 -8.48
C PRO A 335 8.89 -0.45 -7.17
N MET A 336 9.97 0.33 -7.10
CA MET A 336 10.30 1.12 -5.89
C MET A 336 9.24 2.18 -5.58
N GLY A 337 8.56 2.73 -6.59
CA GLY A 337 7.38 3.58 -6.45
C GLY A 337 7.61 4.85 -5.63
N TYR A 338 8.85 5.34 -5.55
CA TYR A 338 9.24 6.43 -4.65
C TYR A 338 8.83 6.20 -3.18
N GLY A 339 8.85 4.94 -2.75
CA GLY A 339 8.59 4.51 -1.37
C GLY A 339 7.54 3.42 -1.23
N GLY A 340 6.67 3.21 -2.23
CA GLY A 340 5.65 2.17 -2.18
C GLY A 340 4.64 2.21 -3.33
N PRO A 341 3.62 1.33 -3.29
CA PRO A 341 3.35 0.36 -2.22
C PRO A 341 4.21 -0.91 -2.31
N HIS A 342 4.59 -1.49 -1.17
CA HIS A 342 5.32 -2.76 -1.09
C HIS A 342 4.78 -3.65 0.03
N ALA A 343 4.66 -4.95 -0.21
CA ALA A 343 4.28 -5.88 0.84
C ALA A 343 5.47 -6.17 1.75
N ALA A 344 5.37 -5.76 3.02
CA ALA A 344 6.28 -6.22 4.05
C ALA A 344 5.85 -7.58 4.61
N PHE A 345 6.80 -8.37 5.09
CA PHE A 345 6.54 -9.66 5.70
C PHE A 345 6.85 -9.67 7.19
N LEU A 346 6.16 -10.55 7.93
CA LEU A 346 6.52 -10.95 9.27
C LEU A 346 6.34 -12.47 9.39
N ALA A 347 7.44 -13.16 9.64
CA ALA A 347 7.49 -14.60 9.88
C ALA A 347 7.94 -14.91 11.31
N THR A 348 7.46 -16.01 11.88
CA THR A 348 7.67 -16.35 13.29
C THR A 348 7.34 -17.83 13.56
N SER A 349 7.65 -18.31 14.78
CA SER A 349 7.19 -19.61 15.28
C SER A 349 5.66 -19.74 15.35
N GLN A 350 5.14 -20.97 15.12
CA GLN A 350 3.71 -21.29 15.27
C GLN A 350 3.18 -21.08 16.70
N GLU A 351 4.06 -21.10 17.71
CA GLU A 351 3.71 -20.81 19.10
C GLU A 351 3.07 -19.42 19.23
N TYR A 352 3.57 -18.44 18.48
CA TYR A 352 3.18 -17.04 18.59
C TYR A 352 2.06 -16.64 17.60
N LYS A 353 1.44 -17.60 16.92
CA LYS A 353 0.38 -17.35 15.93
C LYS A 353 -0.80 -16.51 16.43
N ARG A 354 -1.06 -16.52 17.75
CA ARG A 354 -2.12 -15.73 18.41
C ARG A 354 -1.76 -14.26 18.63
N LEU A 355 -0.48 -13.91 18.52
CA LEU A 355 0.05 -12.55 18.67
C LEU A 355 0.41 -11.92 17.33
N MET A 356 0.45 -12.70 16.26
CA MET A 356 0.82 -12.22 14.92
C MET A 356 -0.11 -11.07 14.46
N PRO A 357 0.45 -9.96 13.96
CA PRO A 357 -0.31 -8.85 13.37
C PRO A 357 -0.79 -9.20 11.96
N GLY A 358 -1.89 -8.57 11.55
CA GLY A 358 -2.44 -8.71 10.21
C GLY A 358 -3.13 -10.05 9.92
N ARG A 359 -3.47 -10.23 8.65
CA ARG A 359 -4.23 -11.37 8.14
C ARG A 359 -3.35 -12.61 7.99
N ILE A 360 -3.94 -13.78 8.12
CA ILE A 360 -3.27 -15.06 7.87
C ILE A 360 -4.22 -15.91 7.03
N ILE A 361 -3.75 -16.43 5.91
CA ILE A 361 -4.49 -17.39 5.10
C ILE A 361 -4.19 -18.79 5.62
N GLY A 362 -5.25 -19.57 5.82
CA GLY A 362 -5.17 -20.94 6.28
C GLY A 362 -5.95 -21.88 5.36
N VAL A 363 -5.47 -23.12 5.29
CA VAL A 363 -6.18 -24.23 4.66
C VAL A 363 -7.29 -24.72 5.61
N SER A 364 -8.46 -24.94 5.05
CA SER A 364 -9.67 -25.46 5.68
C SER A 364 -10.32 -26.48 4.74
N VAL A 365 -11.52 -26.93 5.08
CA VAL A 365 -12.37 -27.76 4.20
C VAL A 365 -13.71 -27.08 3.95
N ASP A 366 -14.28 -27.27 2.75
CA ASP A 366 -15.63 -26.83 2.40
C ASP A 366 -16.71 -27.83 2.86
N SER A 367 -17.98 -27.52 2.60
CA SER A 367 -19.12 -28.38 2.96
C SER A 367 -19.16 -29.73 2.25
N SER A 368 -18.34 -29.92 1.20
CA SER A 368 -18.18 -31.19 0.47
C SER A 368 -16.93 -31.97 0.90
N GLY A 369 -16.17 -31.46 1.87
CA GLY A 369 -14.93 -32.06 2.37
C GLY A 369 -13.69 -31.75 1.52
N LYS A 370 -13.78 -30.85 0.54
CA LYS A 370 -12.64 -30.48 -0.31
C LYS A 370 -11.78 -29.42 0.38
N PRO A 371 -10.44 -29.44 0.21
CA PRO A 371 -9.58 -28.36 0.67
C PRO A 371 -10.01 -27.01 0.10
N ALA A 372 -10.14 -26.01 0.97
CA ALA A 372 -10.50 -24.64 0.63
C ALA A 372 -9.74 -23.64 1.52
N LEU A 373 -9.48 -22.45 1.02
CA LEU A 373 -8.70 -21.43 1.73
C LEU A 373 -9.62 -20.42 2.40
N ARG A 374 -9.19 -19.84 3.52
CA ARG A 374 -9.87 -18.72 4.18
C ARG A 374 -8.92 -17.89 5.02
N MET A 375 -9.36 -16.70 5.45
CA MET A 375 -8.69 -16.00 6.54
C MET A 375 -8.85 -16.77 7.86
N ALA A 376 -7.74 -17.04 8.53
CA ALA A 376 -7.66 -17.83 9.75
C ALA A 376 -7.38 -16.95 10.98
N MET A 377 -7.88 -17.41 12.15
CA MET A 377 -7.65 -16.76 13.45
C MET A 377 -8.02 -15.27 13.46
N GLN A 378 -9.13 -14.90 12.81
CA GLN A 378 -9.57 -13.50 12.65
C GLN A 378 -9.87 -12.79 13.97
N THR A 379 -10.06 -13.53 15.06
CA THR A 379 -10.27 -12.96 16.40
C THR A 379 -9.09 -12.13 16.90
N ARG A 380 -7.92 -12.20 16.26
CA ARG A 380 -6.77 -11.31 16.55
C ARG A 380 -6.97 -9.89 16.01
N GLU A 381 -7.78 -9.73 14.96
CA GLU A 381 -7.86 -8.52 14.16
C GLU A 381 -8.83 -7.48 14.77
N GLN A 382 -8.60 -6.22 14.41
CA GLN A 382 -9.33 -5.04 14.92
C GLN A 382 -10.86 -5.15 14.82
N HIS A 383 -11.39 -5.78 13.76
CA HIS A 383 -12.83 -5.84 13.50
C HIS A 383 -13.58 -6.76 14.49
N ILE A 384 -12.86 -7.62 15.22
CA ILE A 384 -13.42 -8.46 16.29
C ILE A 384 -12.95 -7.97 17.66
N ARG A 385 -11.65 -7.69 17.81
CA ARG A 385 -11.04 -7.45 19.12
C ARG A 385 -10.81 -5.99 19.50
N ARG A 386 -11.03 -5.04 18.59
CA ARG A 386 -10.97 -3.59 18.86
C ARG A 386 -9.66 -3.21 19.57
N ASP A 387 -9.72 -2.57 20.73
CA ASP A 387 -8.59 -2.17 21.58
C ASP A 387 -7.67 -3.33 22.02
N LYS A 388 -8.18 -4.57 21.99
CA LYS A 388 -7.43 -5.79 22.38
C LYS A 388 -6.87 -6.56 21.19
N ALA A 389 -6.97 -6.00 19.98
CA ALA A 389 -6.40 -6.59 18.79
C ALA A 389 -4.88 -6.64 18.87
N THR A 390 -4.25 -7.49 18.06
CA THR A 390 -2.78 -7.57 18.01
C THR A 390 -2.14 -6.35 17.34
N SER A 391 -2.89 -5.65 16.49
CA SER A 391 -2.49 -4.44 15.76
C SER A 391 -3.74 -3.68 15.31
N ASN A 392 -3.56 -2.40 14.95
CA ASN A 392 -4.60 -1.59 14.33
C ASN A 392 -4.73 -1.83 12.81
N ILE A 393 -3.84 -2.61 12.18
CA ILE A 393 -3.85 -2.83 10.74
C ILE A 393 -5.18 -3.42 10.23
N CYS A 394 -5.65 -2.92 9.08
CA CYS A 394 -6.89 -3.38 8.42
C CYS A 394 -6.68 -3.60 6.92
N THR A 395 -6.45 -2.52 6.18
CA THR A 395 -5.88 -2.57 4.82
C THR A 395 -4.38 -2.85 4.95
N ALA A 396 -3.88 -3.79 4.16
CA ALA A 396 -2.46 -4.14 4.07
C ALA A 396 -2.02 -4.02 2.60
N GLN A 397 -1.11 -4.86 2.12
CA GLN A 397 -0.50 -4.75 0.79
C GLN A 397 -0.74 -6.01 -0.05
N ALA A 398 -2.00 -6.45 -0.14
CA ALA A 398 -2.36 -7.76 -0.69
C ALA A 398 -2.01 -7.91 -2.18
N LEU A 399 -2.29 -6.90 -3.02
CA LEU A 399 -1.96 -6.92 -4.44
C LEU A 399 -0.44 -7.08 -4.66
N LEU A 400 0.37 -6.38 -3.86
CA LEU A 400 1.83 -6.40 -3.97
C LEU A 400 2.43 -7.68 -3.38
N ALA A 401 1.81 -8.27 -2.35
CA ALA A 401 2.15 -9.60 -1.87
C ALA A 401 1.88 -10.66 -2.95
N ASN A 402 0.79 -10.52 -3.72
CA ASN A 402 0.50 -11.38 -4.85
C ASN A 402 1.53 -11.20 -5.98
N MET A 403 1.96 -9.97 -6.29
CA MET A 403 3.05 -9.74 -7.25
C MET A 403 4.34 -10.46 -6.83
N ALA A 404 4.77 -10.29 -5.58
CA ALA A 404 5.98 -10.94 -5.05
C ALA A 404 5.86 -12.47 -5.05
N ALA A 405 4.69 -13.02 -4.73
CA ALA A 405 4.44 -14.46 -4.83
C ALA A 405 4.54 -14.96 -6.28
N MET A 406 3.97 -14.23 -7.24
CA MET A 406 4.03 -14.60 -8.65
C MET A 406 5.45 -14.47 -9.22
N TYR A 407 6.25 -13.52 -8.73
CA TYR A 407 7.66 -13.41 -9.05
C TYR A 407 8.41 -14.68 -8.60
N ALA A 408 8.22 -15.11 -7.36
CA ALA A 408 8.82 -16.35 -6.85
C ALA A 408 8.31 -17.62 -7.56
N VAL A 409 7.01 -17.66 -7.92
CA VAL A 409 6.45 -18.76 -8.73
C VAL A 409 7.08 -18.82 -10.12
N TYR A 410 7.32 -17.67 -10.74
CA TYR A 410 7.86 -17.58 -12.10
C TYR A 410 9.33 -17.99 -12.17
N HIS A 411 10.14 -17.48 -11.23
CA HIS A 411 11.57 -17.75 -11.20
C HIS A 411 11.91 -19.10 -10.55
N GLY A 412 11.10 -19.54 -9.58
CA GLY A 412 11.42 -20.69 -8.75
C GLY A 412 12.71 -20.52 -7.93
N PRO A 413 13.10 -21.54 -7.13
CA PRO A 413 14.30 -21.44 -6.30
C PRO A 413 15.58 -21.21 -7.11
N ALA A 414 15.73 -21.90 -8.25
CA ALA A 414 16.92 -21.78 -9.09
C ALA A 414 17.04 -20.41 -9.77
N GLY A 415 15.95 -19.84 -10.27
CA GLY A 415 15.95 -18.52 -10.90
C GLY A 415 16.24 -17.41 -9.89
N LEU A 416 15.63 -17.47 -8.70
CA LEU A 416 15.91 -16.52 -7.62
C LEU A 416 17.37 -16.59 -7.17
N LYS A 417 17.92 -17.80 -7.02
CA LYS A 417 19.34 -17.99 -6.72
C LYS A 417 20.24 -17.41 -7.81
N ALA A 418 19.93 -17.63 -9.08
CA ALA A 418 20.71 -17.09 -10.20
C ALA A 418 20.71 -15.55 -10.20
N ILE A 419 19.57 -14.92 -9.89
CA ILE A 419 19.49 -13.47 -9.72
C ILE A 419 20.39 -13.03 -8.56
N ALA A 420 20.29 -13.67 -7.39
CA ALA A 420 21.09 -13.32 -6.22
C ALA A 420 22.60 -13.51 -6.46
N ASP A 421 23.01 -14.63 -7.05
CA ASP A 421 24.41 -14.93 -7.38
C ASP A 421 24.98 -13.90 -8.36
N ARG A 422 24.18 -13.45 -9.33
CA ARG A 422 24.56 -12.39 -10.27
C ARG A 422 24.72 -11.04 -9.57
N VAL A 423 23.76 -10.66 -8.72
CA VAL A 423 23.82 -9.40 -7.95
C VAL A 423 25.04 -9.39 -7.03
N HIS A 424 25.27 -10.47 -6.30
CA HIS A 424 26.44 -10.65 -5.45
C HIS A 424 27.75 -10.60 -6.24
N GLY A 425 27.80 -11.26 -7.41
CA GLY A 425 28.95 -11.24 -8.31
C GLY A 425 29.29 -9.85 -8.82
N LEU A 426 28.30 -9.02 -9.15
CA LEU A 426 28.51 -7.62 -9.55
C LEU A 426 29.07 -6.78 -8.39
N ALA A 427 28.51 -6.92 -7.19
CA ALA A 427 29.03 -6.26 -5.99
C ALA A 427 30.48 -6.67 -5.69
N GLY A 428 30.80 -7.96 -5.80
CA GLY A 428 32.16 -8.49 -5.65
C GLY A 428 33.14 -8.00 -6.71
N THR A 429 32.70 -7.95 -7.97
CA THR A 429 33.47 -7.39 -9.10
C THR A 429 33.80 -5.93 -8.85
N PHE A 430 32.81 -5.14 -8.42
CA PHE A 430 33.01 -3.75 -8.05
C PHE A 430 34.01 -3.60 -6.89
N ALA A 431 33.82 -4.34 -5.80
CA ALA A 431 34.71 -4.29 -4.65
C ALA A 431 36.16 -4.66 -5.01
N HIS A 432 36.36 -5.73 -5.79
CA HIS A 432 37.69 -6.14 -6.26
C HIS A 432 38.33 -5.09 -7.17
N GLY A 433 37.57 -4.52 -8.10
CA GLY A 433 38.03 -3.44 -8.95
C GLY A 433 38.44 -2.20 -8.16
N LEU A 434 37.69 -1.81 -7.12
CA LEU A 434 38.09 -0.72 -6.24
C LEU A 434 39.39 -0.99 -5.47
N LYS A 435 39.59 -2.23 -4.99
CA LYS A 435 40.86 -2.64 -4.36
C LYS A 435 42.03 -2.54 -5.36
N LYS A 436 41.80 -2.88 -6.63
CA LYS A 436 42.80 -2.77 -7.72
C LYS A 436 43.10 -1.31 -8.09
N LEU A 437 42.10 -0.42 -8.08
CA LEU A 437 42.31 1.03 -8.29
C LEU A 437 43.17 1.65 -7.18
N GLY A 438 43.00 1.18 -5.94
CA GLY A 438 43.75 1.69 -4.79
C GLY A 438 43.41 3.14 -4.40
N THR A 439 42.31 3.70 -4.91
CA THR A 439 41.88 5.08 -4.62
C THR A 439 41.08 5.22 -3.32
N VAL A 440 40.52 4.12 -2.83
CA VAL A 440 39.62 4.04 -1.67
C VAL A 440 39.85 2.75 -0.89
N THR A 441 39.33 2.68 0.34
CA THR A 441 39.36 1.47 1.15
C THR A 441 37.99 0.80 1.13
N VAL A 442 37.94 -0.48 0.76
CA VAL A 442 36.70 -1.29 0.73
C VAL A 442 36.59 -2.08 2.03
N GLN A 443 35.38 -2.31 2.54
CA GLN A 443 35.17 -3.14 3.73
C GLN A 443 35.78 -4.54 3.58
N GLU A 444 36.28 -5.09 4.69
CA GLU A 444 36.76 -6.47 4.77
C GLU A 444 35.68 -7.44 5.30
N LEU A 445 34.62 -6.93 5.91
CA LEU A 445 33.50 -7.76 6.35
C LEU A 445 32.75 -8.34 5.14
N PRO A 446 32.23 -9.59 5.23
CA PRO A 446 31.37 -10.18 4.21
C PRO A 446 30.19 -9.28 3.86
N TYR A 447 29.70 -9.35 2.62
CA TYR A 447 28.51 -8.62 2.17
C TYR A 447 27.73 -9.42 1.14
N PHE A 448 26.44 -9.10 0.97
CA PHE A 448 25.64 -9.64 -0.12
C PHE A 448 25.74 -8.76 -1.37
N ASP A 449 25.01 -7.64 -1.39
CA ASP A 449 24.92 -6.76 -2.55
C ASP A 449 25.36 -5.33 -2.28
N THR A 450 25.66 -5.00 -1.02
CA THR A 450 25.95 -3.63 -0.60
C THR A 450 27.38 -3.55 -0.10
N VAL A 451 28.17 -2.66 -0.70
CA VAL A 451 29.60 -2.52 -0.39
C VAL A 451 29.82 -1.18 0.30
N LYS A 452 30.36 -1.20 1.54
CA LYS A 452 30.87 -0.01 2.23
C LYS A 452 32.27 0.34 1.76
N ILE A 453 32.46 1.62 1.48
CA ILE A 453 33.71 2.23 1.05
C ILE A 453 34.06 3.39 1.96
N THR A 454 35.32 3.43 2.42
CA THR A 454 35.92 4.59 3.09
C THR A 454 36.79 5.35 2.10
N CYS A 455 36.64 6.66 2.06
CA CYS A 455 37.30 7.56 1.11
C CYS A 455 37.64 8.91 1.77
N ALA A 456 38.43 9.73 1.07
CA ALA A 456 38.83 11.04 1.59
C ALA A 456 37.66 12.07 1.60
N ASP A 457 36.76 12.00 0.61
CA ASP A 457 35.62 12.90 0.47
C ASP A 457 34.45 12.17 -0.22
N ALA A 458 33.44 11.80 0.57
CA ALA A 458 32.28 11.07 0.09
C ALA A 458 31.39 11.94 -0.82
N ASN A 459 31.31 13.25 -0.56
CA ASN A 459 30.49 14.16 -1.35
C ASN A 459 31.07 14.34 -2.75
N ALA A 460 32.40 14.46 -2.88
CA ALA A 460 33.06 14.58 -4.17
C ALA A 460 32.78 13.37 -5.09
N ILE A 461 32.81 12.15 -4.54
CA ILE A 461 32.48 10.93 -5.29
C ILE A 461 30.99 10.91 -5.66
N ALA A 462 30.09 11.27 -4.74
CA ALA A 462 28.65 11.34 -5.02
C ALA A 462 28.28 12.41 -6.06
N GLU A 463 28.97 13.54 -6.11
CA GLU A 463 28.84 14.55 -7.18
C GLU A 463 29.30 13.99 -8.53
N GLU A 464 30.42 13.27 -8.57
CA GLU A 464 30.89 12.61 -9.79
C GLU A 464 29.93 11.51 -10.26
N ALA A 465 29.34 10.74 -9.33
CA ALA A 465 28.29 9.78 -9.62
C ALA A 465 27.09 10.44 -10.28
N ARG A 466 26.64 11.59 -9.75
CA ARG A 466 25.52 12.35 -10.31
C ARG A 466 25.77 12.87 -11.72
N LYS A 467 27.01 13.26 -12.07
CA LYS A 467 27.38 13.60 -13.46
C LYS A 467 27.26 12.42 -14.42
N ASN A 468 27.30 11.19 -13.90
CA ASN A 468 27.10 9.95 -14.64
C ASN A 468 25.69 9.37 -14.43
N GLU A 469 24.72 10.19 -13.97
CA GLU A 469 23.32 9.81 -13.73
C GLU A 469 23.15 8.65 -12.73
N MET A 470 24.00 8.61 -11.71
CA MET A 470 24.00 7.62 -10.64
C MET A 470 23.80 8.27 -9.27
N ASN A 471 23.02 7.62 -8.40
CA ASN A 471 22.90 8.00 -7.00
C ASN A 471 23.60 6.98 -6.11
N LEU A 472 24.45 7.44 -5.19
CA LEU A 472 25.10 6.63 -4.16
C LEU A 472 24.59 7.06 -2.79
N ARG A 473 24.70 6.18 -1.78
CA ARG A 473 24.40 6.57 -0.39
C ARG A 473 25.66 7.16 0.24
N VAL A 474 25.63 8.45 0.55
CA VAL A 474 26.58 9.10 1.46
C VAL A 474 26.14 8.82 2.89
N VAL A 475 26.94 8.06 3.64
CA VAL A 475 26.65 7.73 5.05
C VAL A 475 27.15 8.84 5.98
N ASP A 476 28.36 9.32 5.71
CA ASP A 476 29.00 10.44 6.40
C ASP A 476 30.03 11.12 5.48
N ALA A 477 30.89 12.00 6.00
CA ALA A 477 31.87 12.75 5.21
C ALA A 477 32.91 11.87 4.48
N ASN A 478 33.14 10.64 4.95
CA ASN A 478 34.19 9.74 4.47
C ASN A 478 33.65 8.36 4.04
N THR A 479 32.38 8.07 4.29
CA THR A 479 31.78 6.76 4.05
C THR A 479 30.71 6.81 2.96
N ILE A 480 30.82 5.92 1.98
CA ILE A 480 29.80 5.65 0.96
C ILE A 480 29.40 4.18 1.03
N THR A 481 28.13 3.88 0.77
CA THR A 481 27.73 2.52 0.43
C THR A 481 27.13 2.48 -0.98
N VAL A 482 27.40 1.38 -1.69
CA VAL A 482 26.88 1.14 -3.05
C VAL A 482 26.13 -0.18 -3.04
N ALA A 483 24.81 -0.12 -3.21
CA ALA A 483 23.92 -1.28 -3.21
C ALA A 483 23.58 -1.72 -4.64
N PHE A 484 23.93 -2.95 -4.97
CA PHE A 484 23.71 -3.57 -6.27
C PHE A 484 22.35 -4.26 -6.32
N ASP A 485 21.76 -4.32 -7.51
CA ASP A 485 20.45 -4.92 -7.69
C ASP A 485 20.32 -5.67 -9.02
N GLU A 486 19.18 -6.34 -9.20
CA GLU A 486 18.91 -7.20 -10.36
C GLU A 486 19.12 -6.48 -11.70
N THR A 487 18.87 -5.17 -11.73
CA THR A 487 18.94 -4.36 -12.94
C THR A 487 20.35 -3.85 -13.25
N THR A 488 21.30 -4.03 -12.34
CA THR A 488 22.68 -3.53 -12.53
C THR A 488 23.39 -4.32 -13.61
N THR A 489 24.17 -3.64 -14.47
CA THR A 489 24.91 -4.23 -15.58
C THR A 489 26.43 -4.11 -15.39
N LEU A 490 27.22 -4.81 -16.21
CA LEU A 490 28.68 -4.65 -16.21
C LEU A 490 29.09 -3.22 -16.60
N GLU A 491 28.37 -2.59 -17.53
CA GLU A 491 28.61 -1.19 -17.92
C GLU A 491 28.37 -0.23 -16.76
N ASP A 492 27.36 -0.50 -15.92
CA ASP A 492 27.14 0.28 -14.70
C ASP A 492 28.32 0.15 -13.74
N VAL A 493 28.89 -1.05 -13.60
CA VAL A 493 30.11 -1.28 -12.78
C VAL A 493 31.31 -0.52 -13.37
N ASP A 494 31.49 -0.50 -14.69
CA ASP A 494 32.55 0.26 -15.36
C ASP A 494 32.42 1.77 -15.11
N LYS A 495 31.18 2.30 -15.18
CA LYS A 495 30.88 3.69 -14.82
C LYS A 495 31.21 3.97 -13.35
N LEU A 496 30.90 3.05 -12.44
CA LEU A 496 31.29 3.17 -11.04
C LEU A 496 32.82 3.20 -10.87
N PHE A 497 33.60 2.38 -11.59
CA PHE A 497 35.08 2.49 -11.54
C PHE A 497 35.56 3.87 -11.96
N LYS A 498 34.99 4.45 -13.02
CA LYS A 498 35.29 5.81 -13.44
C LYS A 498 34.90 6.85 -12.40
N VAL A 499 33.77 6.69 -11.72
CA VAL A 499 33.34 7.57 -10.63
C VAL A 499 34.36 7.54 -9.48
N PHE A 500 34.78 6.35 -9.05
CA PHE A 500 35.73 6.17 -7.95
C PHE A 500 37.20 6.43 -8.34
N SER A 501 37.51 6.61 -9.63
CA SER A 501 38.81 7.09 -10.12
C SER A 501 38.88 8.63 -10.22
N GLY A 502 37.79 9.33 -9.88
CA GLY A 502 37.67 10.79 -10.04
C GLY A 502 37.53 11.20 -11.50
N GLY A 503 36.80 10.41 -12.30
CA GLY A 503 36.56 10.67 -13.72
C GLY A 503 37.70 10.25 -14.65
N LYS A 504 38.80 9.72 -14.11
CA LYS A 504 39.97 9.30 -14.88
C LYS A 504 39.70 7.99 -15.62
N PRO A 505 40.31 7.76 -16.79
CA PRO A 505 40.26 6.46 -17.46
C PRO A 505 40.76 5.34 -16.54
N VAL A 506 40.09 4.19 -16.58
CA VAL A 506 40.47 2.95 -15.89
C VAL A 506 40.94 1.95 -16.93
N ASP A 507 42.03 1.24 -16.65
CA ASP A 507 42.75 0.35 -17.59
C ASP A 507 42.23 -1.10 -17.61
N PHE A 508 41.13 -1.36 -16.89
CA PHE A 508 40.41 -2.63 -16.88
C PHE A 508 38.90 -2.40 -16.89
N THR A 509 38.16 -3.45 -17.24
CA THR A 509 36.68 -3.46 -17.21
C THR A 509 36.17 -4.46 -16.19
N ALA A 510 34.92 -4.31 -15.78
CA ALA A 510 34.19 -5.24 -14.92
C ALA A 510 34.22 -6.66 -15.49
N GLU A 511 34.01 -6.80 -16.80
CA GLU A 511 34.09 -8.10 -17.50
C GLU A 511 35.48 -8.74 -17.37
N SER A 512 36.55 -7.94 -17.51
CA SER A 512 37.92 -8.46 -17.47
C SER A 512 38.34 -8.97 -16.09
N ILE A 513 37.81 -8.39 -15.01
CA ILE A 513 38.19 -8.73 -13.62
C ILE A 513 37.20 -9.69 -12.95
N ALA A 514 35.97 -9.83 -13.46
CA ALA A 514 34.97 -10.73 -12.88
C ALA A 514 35.47 -12.17 -12.66
N PRO A 515 36.29 -12.79 -13.56
CA PRO A 515 36.86 -14.12 -13.32
C PRO A 515 37.83 -14.21 -12.12
N GLU A 516 38.34 -13.08 -11.61
CA GLU A 516 39.23 -13.03 -10.45
C GLU A 516 38.47 -12.99 -9.11
N VAL A 517 37.14 -12.82 -9.15
CA VAL A 517 36.31 -12.58 -7.97
C VAL A 517 35.90 -13.90 -7.31
N SER A 518 36.11 -14.00 -6.01
CA SER A 518 35.51 -15.02 -5.15
C SER A 518 34.38 -14.43 -4.31
N SER A 519 33.44 -15.29 -3.88
CA SER A 519 32.38 -14.88 -2.95
C SER A 519 32.98 -14.36 -1.64
N SER A 520 32.47 -13.23 -1.16
CA SER A 520 32.86 -12.67 0.15
C SER A 520 32.15 -13.36 1.32
N ILE A 521 31.14 -14.19 1.04
CA ILE A 521 30.33 -14.88 2.06
C ILE A 521 31.09 -16.13 2.54
N PRO A 522 31.44 -16.23 3.84
CA PRO A 522 32.15 -17.39 4.36
C PRO A 522 31.23 -18.62 4.41
N PRO A 523 31.78 -19.85 4.33
CA PRO A 523 30.98 -21.07 4.31
C PRO A 523 29.98 -21.22 5.48
N SER A 524 30.30 -20.69 6.67
CA SER A 524 29.41 -20.74 7.84
C SER A 524 28.13 -19.90 7.69
N LEU A 525 28.10 -18.97 6.74
CA LEU A 525 26.97 -18.07 6.48
C LEU A 525 26.26 -18.40 5.17
N VAL A 526 26.74 -19.38 4.41
CA VAL A 526 26.09 -19.86 3.19
C VAL A 526 24.86 -20.67 3.55
N ARG A 527 23.80 -20.52 2.75
CA ARG A 527 22.60 -21.34 2.84
C ARG A 527 22.83 -22.71 2.24
N ASP A 528 22.63 -23.74 3.06
CA ASP A 528 22.62 -25.14 2.61
C ASP A 528 21.19 -25.73 2.52
N SER A 529 20.19 -25.06 3.13
CA SER A 529 18.82 -25.56 3.15
C SER A 529 18.05 -25.29 1.85
N PRO A 530 17.20 -26.23 1.41
CA PRO A 530 16.30 -25.99 0.28
C PRO A 530 15.17 -25.01 0.66
N TYR A 531 14.60 -24.36 -0.35
CA TYR A 531 13.44 -23.46 -0.24
C TYR A 531 12.58 -23.55 -1.48
N LEU A 532 11.33 -23.12 -1.37
CA LEU A 532 10.34 -23.12 -2.45
C LEU A 532 10.17 -24.53 -3.05
N THR A 533 10.17 -25.53 -2.18
CA THR A 533 10.12 -26.95 -2.58
C THR A 533 8.72 -27.41 -2.97
N HIS A 534 7.69 -26.65 -2.58
CA HIS A 534 6.33 -26.93 -2.98
C HIS A 534 6.20 -26.84 -4.51
N PRO A 535 5.51 -27.78 -5.19
CA PRO A 535 5.45 -27.84 -6.66
C PRO A 535 5.00 -26.53 -7.34
N ILE A 536 4.26 -25.69 -6.61
CA ILE A 536 3.78 -24.40 -7.14
C ILE A 536 4.91 -23.51 -7.66
N PHE A 537 6.09 -23.59 -7.05
CA PHE A 537 7.28 -22.81 -7.44
C PHE A 537 8.12 -23.48 -8.53
N SER A 538 7.66 -24.60 -9.08
CA SER A 538 8.37 -25.39 -10.11
C SER A 538 7.51 -25.72 -11.33
N MET A 539 6.23 -25.31 -11.35
CA MET A 539 5.26 -25.67 -12.39
C MET A 539 5.02 -24.60 -13.46
N TYR A 540 5.37 -23.33 -13.19
CA TYR A 540 4.89 -22.19 -13.99
C TYR A 540 6.03 -21.24 -14.42
N HIS A 541 7.09 -21.79 -15.03
CA HIS A 541 8.30 -21.04 -15.40
C HIS A 541 8.28 -20.50 -16.83
N THR A 542 7.41 -21.02 -17.71
CA THR A 542 7.19 -20.40 -19.01
C THR A 542 6.13 -19.30 -18.93
N GLU A 543 6.25 -18.26 -19.77
CA GLU A 543 5.29 -17.15 -19.76
C GLU A 543 3.84 -17.63 -19.98
N HIS A 544 3.62 -18.60 -20.86
CA HIS A 544 2.28 -19.12 -21.16
C HIS A 544 1.68 -19.93 -20.01
N GLU A 545 2.51 -20.66 -19.26
CA GLU A 545 2.09 -21.36 -18.05
C GLU A 545 1.71 -20.40 -16.93
N LEU A 546 2.53 -19.37 -16.68
CA LEU A 546 2.21 -18.36 -15.69
C LEU A 546 0.96 -17.56 -16.07
N LEU A 547 0.82 -17.18 -17.35
CA LEU A 547 -0.38 -16.52 -17.87
C LEU A 547 -1.64 -17.35 -17.56
N ARG A 548 -1.59 -18.67 -17.82
CA ARG A 548 -2.70 -19.59 -17.51
C ARG A 548 -2.94 -19.70 -16.01
N TYR A 549 -1.89 -19.68 -15.19
CA TYR A 549 -2.03 -19.72 -13.73
C TYR A 549 -2.70 -18.44 -13.20
N LEU A 550 -2.23 -17.26 -13.61
CA LEU A 550 -2.86 -15.97 -13.30
C LEU A 550 -4.33 -15.93 -13.73
N HIS A 551 -4.63 -16.38 -14.94
CA HIS A 551 -5.99 -16.48 -15.44
C HIS A 551 -6.86 -17.46 -14.63
N LYS A 552 -6.30 -18.61 -14.23
CA LYS A 552 -6.98 -19.59 -13.39
C LYS A 552 -7.30 -19.01 -12.00
N LEU A 553 -6.40 -18.23 -11.41
CA LEU A 553 -6.65 -17.61 -10.11
C LEU A 553 -7.72 -16.51 -10.22
N GLN A 554 -7.58 -15.56 -11.16
CA GLN A 554 -8.57 -14.48 -11.30
C GLN A 554 -9.99 -14.99 -11.58
N SER A 555 -10.14 -16.12 -12.28
CA SER A 555 -11.46 -16.67 -12.60
C SER A 555 -12.19 -17.29 -11.39
N LYS A 556 -11.50 -17.46 -10.26
CA LYS A 556 -12.08 -17.87 -8.97
C LYS A 556 -12.56 -16.68 -8.13
N ASP A 557 -12.27 -15.46 -8.55
CA ASP A 557 -12.46 -14.25 -7.75
C ASP A 557 -13.56 -13.36 -8.35
N LEU A 558 -14.55 -13.01 -7.52
CA LEU A 558 -15.50 -11.97 -7.89
C LEU A 558 -14.87 -10.58 -7.65
N SER A 559 -14.89 -9.76 -8.69
CA SER A 559 -14.33 -8.41 -8.76
C SER A 559 -15.32 -7.41 -9.38
N LEU A 560 -14.99 -6.12 -9.44
CA LEU A 560 -15.85 -5.11 -10.08
C LEU A 560 -15.99 -5.30 -11.60
N CYS A 561 -15.16 -6.13 -12.22
CA CYS A 561 -15.35 -6.56 -13.61
C CYS A 561 -16.62 -7.39 -13.81
N HIS A 562 -17.19 -7.94 -12.73
CA HIS A 562 -18.31 -8.88 -12.79
C HIS A 562 -19.63 -8.22 -12.38
N SER A 563 -19.66 -7.55 -11.23
CA SER A 563 -20.87 -6.96 -10.67
C SER A 563 -20.52 -5.91 -9.61
N MET A 564 -21.54 -5.17 -9.16
CA MET A 564 -21.44 -4.35 -7.96
C MET A 564 -21.03 -5.23 -6.76
N ILE A 565 -20.09 -4.72 -5.95
CA ILE A 565 -19.70 -5.29 -4.65
C ILE A 565 -20.10 -4.27 -3.57
N PRO A 566 -21.34 -4.34 -3.03
CA PRO A 566 -21.89 -3.28 -2.17
C PRO A 566 -21.43 -3.42 -0.71
N LEU A 567 -20.11 -3.42 -0.47
CA LEU A 567 -19.54 -3.48 0.87
C LEU A 567 -19.63 -2.11 1.56
N GLY A 568 -20.46 -2.03 2.60
CA GLY A 568 -20.53 -0.85 3.47
C GLY A 568 -19.16 -0.49 4.05
N SER A 569 -18.92 0.81 4.24
CA SER A 569 -17.62 1.36 4.71
C SER A 569 -16.41 1.08 3.80
N CYS A 570 -16.60 0.50 2.61
CA CYS A 570 -15.51 0.20 1.66
C CYS A 570 -15.55 1.05 0.39
N THR A 571 -16.70 1.64 0.03
CA THR A 571 -16.85 2.54 -1.13
C THR A 571 -16.29 1.93 -2.42
N MET A 572 -16.83 0.77 -2.82
CA MET A 572 -16.39 0.07 -4.04
C MET A 572 -16.85 0.81 -5.30
N LYS A 573 -16.19 1.92 -5.61
CA LYS A 573 -16.43 2.79 -6.76
C LYS A 573 -15.57 2.40 -7.96
N LEU A 574 -15.71 3.12 -9.07
CA LEU A 574 -14.85 2.95 -10.23
C LEU A 574 -13.38 3.27 -9.88
N ASN A 575 -12.48 2.33 -10.18
CA ASN A 575 -11.06 2.58 -10.35
C ASN A 575 -10.81 2.75 -11.85
N ALA A 576 -10.78 3.99 -12.34
CA ALA A 576 -10.79 4.24 -13.77
C ALA A 576 -9.44 3.93 -14.41
N THR A 577 -9.45 3.44 -15.64
CA THR A 577 -8.19 3.10 -16.35
C THR A 577 -7.28 4.32 -16.51
N VAL A 578 -7.86 5.50 -16.74
CA VAL A 578 -7.11 6.78 -16.81
C VAL A 578 -6.40 7.13 -15.50
N GLU A 579 -6.97 6.76 -14.35
CA GLU A 579 -6.37 6.94 -13.02
C GLU A 579 -5.24 5.93 -12.77
N MET A 580 -5.35 4.73 -13.36
CA MET A 580 -4.39 3.63 -13.16
C MET A 580 -3.16 3.70 -14.06
N MET A 581 -3.28 4.25 -15.28
CA MET A 581 -2.17 4.30 -16.26
C MET A 581 -0.88 4.92 -15.72
N PRO A 582 -0.89 6.06 -14.99
CA PRO A 582 0.35 6.66 -14.50
C PRO A 582 1.08 5.85 -13.43
N VAL A 583 0.38 4.93 -12.73
CA VAL A 583 0.95 4.14 -11.62
C VAL A 583 2.10 3.24 -12.10
N THR A 584 2.05 2.77 -13.34
CA THR A 584 3.08 1.91 -13.94
C THR A 584 4.02 2.67 -14.89
N ASP A 585 3.92 4.00 -14.97
CA ASP A 585 4.89 4.80 -15.72
C ASP A 585 6.27 4.70 -15.05
N PRO A 586 7.33 4.28 -15.77
CA PRO A 586 8.68 4.17 -15.22
C PRO A 586 9.19 5.45 -14.54
N LYS A 587 8.74 6.64 -14.97
CA LYS A 587 9.12 7.93 -14.39
C LYS A 587 8.55 8.19 -12.99
N PHE A 588 7.52 7.44 -12.60
CA PHE A 588 7.04 7.37 -11.23
C PHE A 588 7.52 6.08 -10.56
N ALA A 589 7.24 4.94 -11.19
CA ALA A 589 7.45 3.60 -10.63
C ALA A 589 8.92 3.29 -10.28
N ASN A 590 9.90 3.81 -11.02
CA ASN A 590 11.30 3.43 -10.83
C ASN A 590 12.11 4.46 -10.03
N MET A 591 11.46 5.46 -9.43
CA MET A 591 12.12 6.44 -8.57
C MET A 591 12.47 5.81 -7.21
N HIS A 592 13.71 5.99 -6.76
CA HIS A 592 14.13 5.58 -5.42
C HIS A 592 13.62 6.59 -4.38
N PRO A 593 13.01 6.17 -3.25
CA PRO A 593 12.41 7.10 -2.27
C PRO A 593 13.39 8.13 -1.70
N PHE A 594 14.65 7.76 -1.55
CA PHE A 594 15.71 8.64 -1.04
C PHE A 594 16.56 9.28 -2.14
N ALA A 595 16.07 9.32 -3.39
CA ALA A 595 16.72 10.10 -4.44
C ALA A 595 16.73 11.59 -4.07
N PRO A 596 17.75 12.37 -4.48
CA PRO A 596 17.78 13.82 -4.29
C PRO A 596 16.47 14.48 -4.76
N ILE A 597 15.98 15.45 -3.99
CA ILE A 597 14.68 16.10 -4.20
C ILE A 597 14.57 16.72 -5.60
N ASP A 598 15.66 17.26 -6.16
CA ASP A 598 15.68 17.86 -7.50
C ASP A 598 15.47 16.85 -8.64
N GLN A 599 15.55 15.56 -8.34
CA GLN A 599 15.23 14.47 -9.28
C GLN A 599 13.76 14.08 -9.25
N ALA A 600 13.02 14.46 -8.20
CA ALA A 600 11.62 14.08 -7.97
C ALA A 600 10.65 15.27 -8.11
N ALA A 601 11.00 16.27 -8.92
CA ALA A 601 10.22 17.50 -9.07
C ALA A 601 8.75 17.24 -9.46
N GLY A 602 8.49 16.24 -10.30
CA GLY A 602 7.13 15.86 -10.69
C GLY A 602 6.33 15.22 -9.55
N TYR A 603 6.98 14.45 -8.68
CA TYR A 603 6.35 13.96 -7.43
C TYR A 603 6.01 15.11 -6.49
N HIS A 604 6.92 16.06 -6.29
CA HIS A 604 6.69 17.19 -5.40
C HIS A 604 5.56 18.10 -5.90
N GLU A 605 5.53 18.42 -7.20
CA GLU A 605 4.38 19.17 -7.74
C GLU A 605 3.08 18.37 -7.58
N MET A 606 3.09 17.05 -7.79
CA MET A 606 1.90 16.21 -7.57
C MET A 606 1.44 16.24 -6.10
N PHE A 607 2.36 16.20 -5.15
CA PHE A 607 2.07 16.25 -3.72
C PHE A 607 1.45 17.59 -3.31
N ASP A 608 2.02 18.69 -3.78
CA ASP A 608 1.50 20.04 -3.51
C ASP A 608 0.08 20.19 -4.08
N ASN A 609 -0.11 19.78 -5.34
CA ASN A 609 -1.42 19.80 -6.01
C ASN A 609 -2.47 18.99 -5.24
N LEU A 610 -2.12 17.77 -4.86
CA LEU A 610 -3.03 16.90 -4.12
C LEU A 610 -3.31 17.48 -2.73
N GLY A 611 -2.30 18.02 -2.06
CA GLY A 611 -2.42 18.68 -0.77
C GLY A 611 -3.41 19.84 -0.81
N ASP A 612 -3.29 20.73 -1.78
CA ASP A 612 -4.19 21.88 -1.96
C ASP A 612 -5.64 21.46 -2.26
N LEU A 613 -5.81 20.45 -3.11
CA LEU A 613 -7.13 19.88 -3.40
C LEU A 613 -7.76 19.27 -2.15
N LEU A 614 -6.99 18.49 -1.37
CA LEU A 614 -7.47 17.85 -0.15
C LEU A 614 -7.75 18.89 0.95
N ASN A 615 -6.95 19.95 1.08
CA ASN A 615 -7.20 21.09 1.97
C ASN A 615 -8.55 21.72 1.65
N THR A 616 -8.81 21.99 0.38
CA THR A 616 -10.11 22.55 -0.08
C THR A 616 -11.26 21.58 0.23
N ILE A 617 -11.08 20.29 -0.04
CA ILE A 617 -12.13 19.27 0.17
C ILE A 617 -12.48 19.13 1.65
N THR A 618 -11.49 19.23 2.54
CA THR A 618 -11.64 18.91 3.96
C THR A 618 -11.76 20.11 4.87
N GLY A 619 -11.43 21.31 4.39
CA GLY A 619 -11.38 22.52 5.21
C GLY A 619 -10.23 22.53 6.21
N PHE A 620 -9.17 21.72 6.01
CA PHE A 620 -7.95 21.76 6.82
C PHE A 620 -6.88 22.66 6.19
N ASP A 621 -5.92 23.06 7.03
CA ASP A 621 -4.81 23.93 6.61
C ASP A 621 -3.64 23.18 5.95
N SER A 622 -3.49 21.88 6.21
CA SER A 622 -2.38 21.08 5.68
C SER A 622 -2.68 19.58 5.63
N PHE A 623 -1.93 18.87 4.78
CA PHE A 623 -1.94 17.41 4.67
C PHE A 623 -0.55 16.80 4.85
N SER A 624 -0.52 15.61 5.46
CA SER A 624 0.62 14.69 5.39
C SER A 624 0.23 13.46 4.58
N LEU A 625 1.02 13.15 3.55
CA LEU A 625 0.85 11.99 2.68
C LEU A 625 1.62 10.75 3.17
N GLN A 626 2.30 10.84 4.30
CA GLN A 626 3.15 9.76 4.83
C GLN A 626 2.35 8.52 5.29
N PRO A 627 1.18 8.63 5.97
CA PRO A 627 0.47 7.44 6.44
C PRO A 627 -0.08 6.58 5.30
N ASN A 628 0.47 5.40 5.12
CA ASN A 628 0.18 4.47 4.02
C ASN A 628 -1.06 3.56 4.23
N ALA A 629 -1.88 3.84 5.24
CA ALA A 629 -3.17 3.17 5.47
C ALA A 629 -4.08 4.05 6.32
N GLY A 630 -5.39 3.80 6.30
CA GLY A 630 -6.33 4.55 7.16
C GLY A 630 -6.01 4.42 8.65
N ALA A 631 -5.71 3.20 9.11
CA ALA A 631 -5.27 2.94 10.48
C ALA A 631 -3.93 3.62 10.82
N SER A 632 -3.01 3.76 9.85
CA SER A 632 -1.79 4.55 10.04
C SER A 632 -2.11 6.04 10.16
N GLY A 633 -3.09 6.55 9.41
CA GLY A 633 -3.58 7.93 9.51
C GLY A 633 -4.23 8.21 10.86
N GLU A 634 -5.01 7.26 11.40
CA GLU A 634 -5.53 7.34 12.77
C GLU A 634 -4.42 7.42 13.81
N TYR A 635 -3.47 6.50 13.75
CA TYR A 635 -2.32 6.53 14.65
C TYR A 635 -1.54 7.85 14.55
N ALA A 636 -1.25 8.31 13.33
CA ALA A 636 -0.54 9.56 13.11
C ALA A 636 -1.32 10.77 13.66
N GLY A 637 -2.62 10.87 13.38
CA GLY A 637 -3.46 11.96 13.89
C GLY A 637 -3.53 12.00 15.41
N LEU A 638 -3.67 10.85 16.06
CA LEU A 638 -3.65 10.77 17.53
C LEU A 638 -2.26 11.10 18.12
N MET A 639 -1.18 10.72 17.45
CA MET A 639 0.17 11.08 17.85
C MET A 639 0.44 12.58 17.70
N VAL A 640 -0.10 13.23 16.66
CA VAL A 640 -0.06 14.69 16.50
C VAL A 640 -0.88 15.38 17.60
N ILE A 641 -2.09 14.90 17.92
CA ILE A 641 -2.87 15.42 19.07
C ILE A 641 -2.07 15.31 20.37
N ARG A 642 -1.42 14.17 20.62
CA ARG A 642 -0.56 13.97 21.79
C ARG A 642 0.62 14.94 21.80
N ALA A 643 1.26 15.17 20.65
CA ALA A 643 2.35 16.14 20.53
C ALA A 643 1.86 17.57 20.79
N TYR A 644 0.68 17.93 20.29
CA TYR A 644 0.03 19.21 20.54
C TYR A 644 -0.22 19.45 22.03
N HIS A 645 -0.77 18.48 22.76
CA HIS A 645 -0.95 18.57 24.21
C HIS A 645 0.39 18.73 24.94
N LYS A 646 1.41 17.95 24.58
CA LYS A 646 2.75 18.07 25.16
C LYS A 646 3.38 19.44 24.92
N ALA A 647 3.22 20.01 23.72
CA ALA A 647 3.76 21.32 23.38
C ALA A 647 3.14 22.45 24.22
N ARG A 648 1.93 22.25 24.75
CA ARG A 648 1.24 23.19 25.65
C ARG A 648 1.46 22.91 27.14
N GLY A 649 2.29 21.91 27.49
CA GLY A 649 2.54 21.49 28.87
C GLY A 649 1.49 20.52 29.45
N ASP A 650 0.48 20.12 28.67
CA ASP A 650 -0.58 19.20 29.09
C ASP A 650 -0.16 17.73 28.93
N HIS A 651 1.00 17.35 29.49
CA HIS A 651 1.58 16.01 29.32
C HIS A 651 0.71 14.86 29.86
N HIS A 652 -0.25 15.18 30.72
CA HIS A 652 -1.14 14.24 31.41
C HIS A 652 -2.39 13.87 30.60
N ARG A 653 -2.75 14.64 29.55
CA ARG A 653 -3.93 14.38 28.73
C ARG A 653 -3.74 13.12 27.88
N ASN A 654 -4.40 12.04 28.25
CA ASN A 654 -4.31 10.74 27.57
C ASN A 654 -5.65 10.01 27.42
N VAL A 655 -6.78 10.61 27.82
CA VAL A 655 -8.11 10.00 27.68
C VAL A 655 -8.63 10.21 26.26
N CYS A 656 -9.04 9.12 25.61
CA CYS A 656 -9.67 9.15 24.29
C CYS A 656 -11.11 8.62 24.40
N ILE A 657 -12.08 9.47 24.09
CA ILE A 657 -13.49 9.09 24.04
C ILE A 657 -13.77 8.47 22.67
N ILE A 658 -14.40 7.29 22.65
CA ILE A 658 -14.69 6.56 21.40
C ILE A 658 -16.12 6.01 21.45
N PRO A 659 -17.01 6.39 20.53
CA PRO A 659 -18.33 5.77 20.40
C PRO A 659 -18.23 4.27 20.13
N VAL A 660 -19.14 3.49 20.71
CA VAL A 660 -19.19 2.03 20.49
C VAL A 660 -19.45 1.65 19.02
N SER A 661 -20.05 2.57 18.24
CA SER A 661 -20.27 2.44 16.80
C SER A 661 -19.01 2.62 15.96
N ALA A 662 -17.94 3.23 16.49
CA ALA A 662 -16.72 3.48 15.74
C ALA A 662 -16.12 2.18 15.16
N HIS A 663 -15.42 2.30 14.02
CA HIS A 663 -14.72 1.17 13.42
C HIS A 663 -13.69 0.58 14.40
N GLY A 664 -13.35 -0.70 14.24
CA GLY A 664 -12.47 -1.40 15.19
C GLY A 664 -11.02 -0.88 15.18
N THR A 665 -10.62 -0.17 14.14
CA THR A 665 -9.31 0.48 14.04
C THR A 665 -9.20 1.62 15.05
N ASN A 666 -10.23 2.43 15.26
CA ASN A 666 -10.19 3.59 16.16
C ASN A 666 -9.70 3.22 17.58
N PRO A 667 -10.32 2.26 18.30
CA PRO A 667 -9.84 1.84 19.61
C PRO A 667 -8.49 1.11 19.56
N ALA A 668 -8.18 0.38 18.48
CA ALA A 668 -6.87 -0.24 18.33
C ALA A 668 -5.75 0.81 18.17
N SER A 669 -5.99 1.84 17.35
CA SER A 669 -5.09 2.99 17.13
C SER A 669 -4.90 3.82 18.40
N ALA A 670 -5.96 4.06 19.17
CA ALA A 670 -5.88 4.74 20.46
C ALA A 670 -5.10 3.93 21.50
N ALA A 671 -5.35 2.62 21.60
CA ALA A 671 -4.60 1.73 22.49
C ALA A 671 -3.11 1.70 22.13
N MET A 672 -2.81 1.66 20.83
CA MET A 672 -1.45 1.71 20.29
C MET A 672 -0.74 3.05 20.55
N CYS A 673 -1.47 4.14 20.71
CA CYS A 673 -0.93 5.44 21.15
C CYS A 673 -0.76 5.55 22.68
N GLY A 674 -1.09 4.50 23.44
CA GLY A 674 -1.05 4.51 24.91
C GLY A 674 -2.18 5.32 25.56
N MET A 675 -3.29 5.57 24.85
CA MET A 675 -4.41 6.34 25.37
C MET A 675 -5.35 5.47 26.22
N LYS A 676 -5.95 6.08 27.25
CA LYS A 676 -7.02 5.48 28.05
C LYS A 676 -8.35 5.66 27.32
N ILE A 677 -8.93 4.56 26.86
CA ILE A 677 -10.18 4.58 26.09
C ILE A 677 -11.38 4.67 27.03
N VAL A 678 -12.27 5.62 26.78
CA VAL A 678 -13.59 5.74 27.40
C VAL A 678 -14.64 5.53 26.32
N ALA A 679 -15.36 4.41 26.40
CA ALA A 679 -16.42 4.11 25.44
C ALA A 679 -17.69 4.91 25.78
N VAL A 680 -18.38 5.41 24.75
CA VAL A 680 -19.70 6.03 24.90
C VAL A 680 -20.73 5.30 24.03
N GLY A 681 -21.92 5.10 24.59
CA GLY A 681 -23.03 4.41 23.94
C GLY A 681 -23.67 5.18 22.80
N THR A 682 -24.64 4.51 22.15
CA THR A 682 -25.55 5.12 21.19
C THR A 682 -26.95 5.23 21.76
N ASP A 683 -27.73 6.20 21.30
CA ASP A 683 -29.16 6.29 21.59
C ASP A 683 -29.96 5.16 20.89
N ALA A 684 -31.28 5.12 21.10
CA ALA A 684 -32.16 4.11 20.49
C ALA A 684 -32.29 4.24 18.97
N LYS A 685 -31.84 5.35 18.36
CA LYS A 685 -31.83 5.60 16.92
C LYS A 685 -30.46 5.33 16.29
N GLY A 686 -29.45 5.00 17.10
CA GLY A 686 -28.10 4.69 16.65
C GLY A 686 -27.18 5.90 16.53
N ASN A 687 -27.57 7.08 17.05
CA ASN A 687 -26.69 8.26 17.15
C ASN A 687 -25.83 8.16 18.40
N ILE A 688 -24.74 8.93 18.48
CA ILE A 688 -23.96 9.10 19.70
C ILE A 688 -24.84 9.67 20.80
N ASN A 689 -24.79 9.07 21.99
CA ASN A 689 -25.48 9.61 23.15
C ASN A 689 -24.76 10.87 23.67
N ILE A 690 -25.21 12.05 23.22
CA ILE A 690 -24.57 13.35 23.55
C ILE A 690 -24.49 13.59 25.06
N GLU A 691 -25.51 13.19 25.83
CA GLU A 691 -25.52 13.37 27.28
C GLU A 691 -24.48 12.47 27.98
N GLU A 692 -24.31 11.23 27.50
CA GLU A 692 -23.26 10.33 27.98
C GLU A 692 -21.87 10.84 27.57
N LEU A 693 -21.72 11.35 26.36
CA LEU A 693 -20.48 11.98 25.88
C LEU A 693 -20.13 13.21 26.71
N ARG A 694 -21.11 14.06 27.04
CA ARG A 694 -20.93 15.23 27.90
C ARG A 694 -20.44 14.84 29.28
N LYS A 695 -21.09 13.86 29.92
CA LYS A 695 -20.65 13.32 31.22
C LYS A 695 -19.25 12.74 31.16
N ALA A 696 -18.93 12.01 30.09
CA ALA A 696 -17.60 11.44 29.90
C ALA A 696 -16.53 12.53 29.72
N ALA A 697 -16.82 13.57 28.94
CA ALA A 697 -15.92 14.70 28.72
C ALA A 697 -15.68 15.49 30.02
N GLU A 698 -16.75 15.85 30.74
CA GLU A 698 -16.67 16.59 32.00
C GLU A 698 -15.94 15.78 33.09
N ALA A 699 -16.26 14.48 33.23
CA ALA A 699 -15.61 13.60 34.20
C ALA A 699 -14.11 13.38 33.92
N ASN A 700 -13.67 13.58 32.67
CA ASN A 700 -12.28 13.44 32.28
C ASN A 700 -11.63 14.78 31.86
N LYS A 701 -12.23 15.93 32.16
CA LYS A 701 -11.82 17.26 31.66
C LYS A 701 -10.32 17.54 31.78
N ASP A 702 -9.72 17.19 32.92
CA ASP A 702 -8.29 17.43 33.14
C ASP A 702 -7.41 16.48 32.31
N ASN A 703 -7.88 15.26 32.01
CA ASN A 703 -7.11 14.24 31.29
C ASN A 703 -7.57 14.02 29.84
N LEU A 704 -8.60 14.75 29.38
CA LEU A 704 -9.21 14.56 28.06
C LEU A 704 -8.22 14.97 26.97
N SER A 705 -7.81 13.99 26.16
CA SER A 705 -6.93 14.20 25.02
C SER A 705 -7.73 14.35 23.73
N ALA A 706 -8.62 13.40 23.45
CA ALA A 706 -9.30 13.33 22.16
C ALA A 706 -10.70 12.71 22.21
N LEU A 707 -11.52 13.06 21.23
CA LEU A 707 -12.64 12.24 20.74
C LEU A 707 -12.25 11.65 19.38
N MET A 708 -12.56 10.38 19.14
CA MET A 708 -12.58 9.82 17.80
C MET A 708 -14.03 9.63 17.34
N VAL A 709 -14.43 10.29 16.26
CA VAL A 709 -15.77 10.20 15.69
C VAL A 709 -15.71 9.88 14.20
N THR A 710 -16.67 9.10 13.69
CA THR A 710 -16.82 8.85 12.25
C THR A 710 -18.03 9.64 11.77
N TYR A 711 -17.88 10.44 10.70
CA TYR A 711 -19.00 11.21 10.14
C TYR A 711 -19.14 11.02 8.62
N PRO A 712 -20.36 10.80 8.09
CA PRO A 712 -21.52 10.27 8.81
C PRO A 712 -21.16 8.96 9.53
N SER A 713 -21.97 8.54 10.49
CA SER A 713 -21.62 7.42 11.37
C SER A 713 -21.46 6.10 10.61
N THR A 714 -20.90 5.08 11.28
CA THR A 714 -20.77 3.74 10.70
C THR A 714 -22.12 3.05 10.43
N HIS A 715 -23.21 3.60 10.97
CA HIS A 715 -24.59 3.21 10.65
C HIS A 715 -25.09 3.82 9.32
N GLY A 716 -24.34 4.73 8.71
CA GLY A 716 -24.72 5.43 7.48
C GLY A 716 -25.70 6.57 7.71
N VAL A 717 -25.68 7.19 8.90
CA VAL A 717 -26.61 8.25 9.30
C VAL A 717 -25.84 9.56 9.54
N TYR A 718 -26.40 10.66 9.04
CA TYR A 718 -26.00 12.01 9.42
C TYR A 718 -26.57 12.34 10.79
N GLU A 719 -25.74 12.29 11.82
CA GLU A 719 -26.17 12.65 13.16
C GLU A 719 -26.38 14.17 13.26
N GLU A 720 -27.52 14.58 13.81
CA GLU A 720 -27.76 15.96 14.23
C GLU A 720 -26.92 16.24 15.49
N GLY A 721 -26.35 17.44 15.61
CA GLY A 721 -25.57 17.85 16.78
C GLY A 721 -24.09 17.48 16.75
N ILE A 722 -23.51 17.15 15.59
CA ILE A 722 -22.06 16.91 15.46
C ILE A 722 -21.24 18.15 15.86
N ASP A 723 -21.73 19.34 15.56
CA ASP A 723 -21.16 20.62 15.98
C ASP A 723 -21.19 20.79 17.52
N GLU A 724 -22.28 20.37 18.18
CA GLU A 724 -22.36 20.31 19.63
C GLU A 724 -21.36 19.31 20.21
N ILE A 725 -21.23 18.12 19.62
CA ILE A 725 -20.27 17.10 20.03
C ILE A 725 -18.84 17.67 19.98
N CYS A 726 -18.45 18.29 18.87
CA CYS A 726 -17.13 18.92 18.73
C CYS A 726 -16.91 19.99 19.81
N ARG A 727 -17.90 20.88 20.00
CA ARG A 727 -17.84 21.95 21.01
C ARG A 727 -17.66 21.40 22.43
N ILE A 728 -18.40 20.36 22.82
CA ILE A 728 -18.27 19.73 24.15
C ILE A 728 -16.82 19.26 24.39
N ILE A 729 -16.18 18.66 23.39
CA ILE A 729 -14.81 18.16 23.51
C ILE A 729 -13.82 19.32 23.63
N HIS A 730 -13.97 20.36 22.80
CA HIS A 730 -13.11 21.54 22.84
C HIS A 730 -13.25 22.32 24.17
N GLU A 731 -14.47 22.51 24.67
CA GLU A 731 -14.74 23.16 25.97
C GLU A 731 -14.10 22.42 27.16
N ASN A 732 -13.84 21.12 27.01
CA ASN A 732 -13.17 20.28 27.99
C ASN A 732 -11.67 20.04 27.68
N GLY A 733 -11.10 20.81 26.75
CA GLY A 733 -9.66 20.82 26.44
C GLY A 733 -9.16 19.66 25.57
N GLY A 734 -10.06 18.84 25.03
CA GLY A 734 -9.74 17.78 24.09
C GLY A 734 -9.61 18.28 22.65
N GLN A 735 -9.21 17.36 21.75
CA GLN A 735 -9.23 17.55 20.30
C GLN A 735 -10.17 16.55 19.63
N VAL A 736 -10.67 16.86 18.45
CA VAL A 736 -11.59 16.03 17.69
C VAL A 736 -10.85 15.40 16.51
N TYR A 737 -10.63 14.10 16.61
CA TYR A 737 -10.20 13.28 15.49
C TYR A 737 -11.43 12.77 14.73
N MET A 738 -11.51 13.08 13.43
CA MET A 738 -12.54 12.52 12.56
C MET A 738 -11.99 11.37 11.71
N ASP A 739 -12.67 10.24 11.75
CA ASP A 739 -12.49 9.15 10.81
C ASP A 739 -13.19 9.51 9.49
N GLY A 740 -12.38 9.81 8.46
CA GLY A 740 -12.82 10.20 7.13
C GLY A 740 -13.07 9.04 6.16
N ALA A 741 -13.18 7.80 6.64
CA ALA A 741 -13.53 6.66 5.80
C ALA A 741 -14.86 6.84 5.03
N ASN A 742 -15.78 7.64 5.58
CA ASN A 742 -17.10 7.92 5.03
C ASN A 742 -17.17 9.25 4.24
N MET A 743 -16.03 9.85 3.88
CA MET A 743 -15.98 11.12 3.15
C MET A 743 -16.71 11.11 1.81
N ASN A 744 -16.96 9.95 1.19
CA ASN A 744 -17.74 9.87 -0.05
C ASN A 744 -19.19 10.39 0.11
N ALA A 745 -19.71 10.47 1.33
CA ALA A 745 -20.98 11.12 1.60
C ALA A 745 -20.84 12.65 1.77
N GLN A 746 -19.66 13.17 2.13
CA GLN A 746 -19.44 14.57 2.51
C GLN A 746 -18.91 15.46 1.37
N VAL A 747 -18.04 14.94 0.50
CA VAL A 747 -17.32 15.75 -0.50
C VAL A 747 -18.31 16.61 -1.32
N GLY A 748 -18.12 17.94 -1.26
CA GLY A 748 -18.95 18.91 -1.96
C GLY A 748 -20.23 19.36 -1.22
N LEU A 749 -20.57 18.73 -0.10
CA LEU A 749 -21.75 19.06 0.72
C LEU A 749 -21.38 19.65 2.09
N THR A 750 -20.30 19.16 2.68
CA THR A 750 -19.74 19.62 3.95
C THR A 750 -18.25 19.29 4.00
N SER A 751 -17.57 19.65 5.08
CA SER A 751 -16.17 19.26 5.29
C SER A 751 -15.84 19.06 6.78
N PRO A 752 -14.88 18.19 7.13
CA PRO A 752 -14.50 17.92 8.51
C PRO A 752 -14.06 19.17 9.28
N GLY A 753 -13.25 20.03 8.67
CA GLY A 753 -12.82 21.29 9.28
C GLY A 753 -14.01 22.24 9.51
N PHE A 754 -14.98 22.28 8.59
CA PHE A 754 -16.18 23.10 8.75
C PHE A 754 -17.08 22.65 9.92
N ILE A 755 -17.16 21.35 10.18
CA ILE A 755 -17.95 20.80 11.30
C ILE A 755 -17.19 20.75 12.64
N GLY A 756 -15.94 21.21 12.68
CA GLY A 756 -15.15 21.36 13.91
C GLY A 756 -14.22 20.19 14.25
N ALA A 757 -13.86 19.34 13.29
CA ALA A 757 -12.77 18.39 13.47
C ALA A 757 -11.41 19.12 13.44
N ASP A 758 -10.46 18.67 14.27
CA ASP A 758 -9.09 19.22 14.31
C ASP A 758 -8.12 18.45 13.40
N VAL A 759 -8.40 17.15 13.19
CA VAL A 759 -7.59 16.28 12.33
C VAL A 759 -8.47 15.17 11.76
N CYS A 760 -8.18 14.75 10.53
CA CYS A 760 -8.87 13.67 9.85
C CYS A 760 -7.89 12.86 9.03
N HIS A 761 -8.10 11.54 8.95
CA HIS A 761 -7.49 10.74 7.88
C HIS A 761 -8.46 10.58 6.71
N LEU A 762 -7.92 10.36 5.52
CA LEU A 762 -8.70 10.00 4.34
C LEU A 762 -8.30 8.61 3.85
N ASN A 763 -9.28 7.77 3.53
CA ASN A 763 -9.01 6.55 2.76
C ASN A 763 -9.05 6.88 1.27
N LEU A 764 -7.88 7.18 0.69
CA LEU A 764 -7.79 7.38 -0.76
C LEU A 764 -8.26 6.14 -1.54
N HIS A 765 -8.03 4.95 -1.00
CA HIS A 765 -8.51 3.68 -1.55
C HIS A 765 -10.01 3.38 -1.37
N LYS A 766 -10.77 4.33 -0.82
CA LYS A 766 -12.23 4.28 -0.76
C LYS A 766 -12.80 5.46 -1.53
N THR A 767 -12.60 6.66 -1.01
CA THR A 767 -13.24 7.88 -1.53
C THR A 767 -12.57 8.37 -2.81
N PHE A 768 -11.27 8.13 -3.00
CA PHE A 768 -10.47 8.71 -4.09
C PHE A 768 -9.83 7.64 -4.99
N CYS A 769 -10.58 6.58 -5.27
CA CYS A 769 -10.37 5.64 -6.37
C CYS A 769 -9.10 4.77 -6.36
N ILE A 770 -8.23 4.82 -5.34
CA ILE A 770 -7.07 3.89 -5.29
C ILE A 770 -7.59 2.44 -5.14
N PRO A 771 -7.11 1.47 -5.96
CA PRO A 771 -7.44 0.04 -5.80
C PRO A 771 -6.62 -0.62 -4.69
N ILE A 772 -6.93 -1.88 -4.31
CA ILE A 772 -6.39 -2.53 -3.09
C ILE A 772 -5.86 -3.94 -3.36
#